data_AF-A0A8X8ZYR2-F1
#
_entry.id   AF-A0A8X8ZYR2-F1
#
_cell.length_a   1.000
_cell.length_b   1.000
_cell.length_c   1.000
_cell.angle_alpha   90.00
_cell.angle_beta   90.00
_cell.angle_gamma   90.00
#
_symmetry.space_group_name_H-M   'P 1'
#
loop_
_entity.id
_entity.type
_entity.pdbx_description
1 polymer ?
#
loop_
_entity_poly.entity_id
_entity_poly.type
_entity_poly.pdbx_seq_one_letter_code
_entity_poly.pdbx_strand_id
1 'polypeptide(L)'
;MYFQERRNRQLQHILHFLKSLLRLPPFSSRNTIEIPRLILTALRVLVETRNLAKSWPSCLLKEMGRCGRSKVAILLPFLVLIWVELVACKFLVEKNSLRVFTPESIKGNYDSAIGNFGIPQYGGTMAGAVVYPKDNTKGCQKFEASGISFKSKPGALPTFVLVDRGDCFFSLKVWNAQNAGAAAVLVADHLDEPLITMDSPEEGHASAEYIENITIPSALVDKSFGEKLRKALSKGDMVNVNLDWREAVPHPDDRVEYELWTKSNDECGVKCDMLMEFLKDFKGAAQMLEQGGYTQFTPHYITWYCPEAFTLSKQCKSQCLNHGRYCAPDPEQDFSSGYDGKDVVLENLRQLCVFRVANETRKPWVWWDYVTDFHIRCPMKEKKYGKECAEEVIKSLGLDLSKIEKCMGDPDADADNPVLKEEQEAQIGKGSRGDVTILPTLVVNNRQYRGKLEKGAVSKAICAGFKETTEPSVCLNGEVQTNECLHNNGGCWQDMVANITACKDTFRGRVCECPIVNGVQLKGNGYTSCSASGPGRCRIHNGGCWHEKRDGVTFSACLDSEDGKCTCPPGFTGDGVKNCEDINECKEKKACQCNECNCRNTWGSYECTCSSGRLYIRDHDTCIGQSASEVKYGWGAVWLALIVLGLAGGGGYLVYKQRLRSYMDSEIRAIMAQYMPLDSQNEVANHVDENRV
;
A
#
# COMPACT_ATOMS: atom_id res chain seq x y z
N MET A 1 -25.67 -10.46 -17.73
CA MET A 1 -26.93 -10.42 -16.96
C MET A 1 -28.12 -11.13 -17.63
N TYR A 2 -28.34 -11.00 -18.94
CA TYR A 2 -29.48 -11.61 -19.67
C TYR A 2 -29.59 -13.17 -19.55
N PHE A 3 -28.46 -13.88 -19.42
CA PHE A 3 -28.44 -15.33 -19.21
C PHE A 3 -28.69 -15.78 -17.76
N GLN A 4 -28.40 -14.92 -16.78
CA GLN A 4 -28.54 -15.23 -15.35
C GLN A 4 -29.98 -15.05 -14.88
N GLU A 5 -30.68 -14.06 -15.42
CA GLU A 5 -32.12 -13.88 -15.21
C GLU A 5 -32.96 -15.00 -15.86
N ARG A 6 -32.54 -15.52 -17.02
CA ARG A 6 -33.14 -16.71 -17.65
C ARG A 6 -32.92 -17.97 -16.82
N ARG A 7 -31.75 -18.14 -16.20
CA ARG A 7 -31.46 -19.25 -15.26
C ARG A 7 -32.36 -19.18 -14.02
N ASN A 8 -32.57 -18.01 -13.43
CA ASN A 8 -33.45 -17.86 -12.27
C ASN A 8 -34.93 -18.10 -12.60
N ARG A 9 -35.40 -17.69 -13.79
CA ARG A 9 -36.76 -18.04 -14.26
C ARG A 9 -36.90 -19.55 -14.52
N GLN A 10 -35.90 -20.18 -15.14
CA GLN A 10 -35.86 -21.63 -15.35
C GLN A 10 -35.84 -22.41 -14.02
N LEU A 11 -35.07 -21.97 -13.02
CA LEU A 11 -35.07 -22.57 -11.67
C LEU A 11 -36.43 -22.41 -10.97
N GLN A 12 -37.08 -21.26 -11.10
CA GLN A 12 -38.44 -21.05 -10.57
C GLN A 12 -39.46 -21.97 -11.24
N HIS A 13 -39.36 -22.17 -12.57
CA HIS A 13 -40.22 -23.12 -13.30
C HIS A 13 -39.97 -24.57 -12.87
N ILE A 14 -38.71 -24.96 -12.64
CA ILE A 14 -38.34 -26.30 -12.13
C ILE A 14 -38.81 -26.50 -10.69
N LEU A 15 -38.69 -25.49 -9.82
CA LEU A 15 -39.23 -25.51 -8.45
C LEU A 15 -40.76 -25.56 -8.42
N HIS A 16 -41.44 -24.90 -9.35
CA HIS A 16 -42.89 -24.94 -9.49
C HIS A 16 -43.37 -26.30 -10.02
N PHE A 17 -42.61 -26.90 -10.94
CA PHE A 17 -42.84 -28.25 -11.47
C PHE A 17 -42.61 -29.32 -10.39
N LEU A 18 -41.56 -29.20 -9.58
CA LEU A 18 -41.28 -30.06 -8.42
C LEU A 18 -42.35 -29.93 -7.31
N LYS A 19 -42.86 -28.72 -7.06
CA LYS A 19 -44.01 -28.49 -6.16
C LYS A 19 -45.29 -29.19 -6.65
N SER A 20 -45.52 -29.23 -7.96
CA SER A 20 -46.66 -29.92 -8.56
C SER A 20 -46.54 -31.44 -8.52
N LEU A 21 -45.32 -31.96 -8.67
CA LEU A 21 -45.01 -33.41 -8.63
C LEU A 21 -45.08 -34.01 -7.22
N LEU A 22 -44.78 -33.25 -6.16
CA LEU A 22 -44.64 -33.79 -4.80
C LEU A 22 -45.91 -33.76 -3.93
N ARG A 23 -47.04 -33.20 -4.39
CA ARG A 23 -48.35 -33.15 -3.68
C ARG A 23 -48.24 -33.07 -2.14
N LEU A 24 -47.46 -32.12 -1.61
CA LEU A 24 -47.38 -31.91 -0.17
C LEU A 24 -48.61 -31.11 0.31
N PRO A 25 -49.29 -31.51 1.40
CA PRO A 25 -50.46 -30.79 1.91
C PRO A 25 -50.03 -29.50 2.65
N PRO A 26 -50.92 -28.51 2.79
CA PRO A 26 -50.60 -27.25 3.45
C PRO A 26 -50.56 -27.45 4.97
N PHE A 27 -49.46 -27.07 5.63
CA PHE A 27 -49.39 -27.05 7.09
C PHE A 27 -49.87 -25.70 7.63
N SER A 28 -50.97 -25.74 8.38
CA SER A 28 -51.52 -24.65 9.18
C SER A 28 -51.08 -24.78 10.65
N SER A 29 -50.98 -23.65 11.34
CA SER A 29 -50.47 -23.46 12.70
C SER A 29 -51.25 -24.19 13.81
N ARG A 30 -50.54 -24.78 14.79
CA ARG A 30 -50.71 -24.60 16.27
C ARG A 30 -49.92 -25.65 17.09
N ASN A 31 -49.21 -25.14 18.11
CA ASN A 31 -48.80 -25.73 19.41
C ASN A 31 -47.90 -27.00 19.50
N THR A 32 -46.63 -26.75 19.86
CA THR A 32 -45.82 -27.24 21.01
C THR A 32 -45.95 -28.67 21.62
N ILE A 33 -44.77 -29.31 21.67
CA ILE A 33 -44.13 -30.16 22.73
C ILE A 33 -44.13 -31.71 22.57
N GLU A 34 -42.88 -32.22 22.47
CA GLU A 34 -42.28 -33.50 22.94
C GLU A 34 -41.64 -34.39 21.85
N ILE A 35 -40.32 -34.30 21.67
CA ILE A 35 -39.46 -35.47 21.34
C ILE A 35 -38.05 -35.27 21.92
N PRO A 36 -37.62 -36.05 22.94
CA PRO A 36 -36.21 -36.32 23.16
C PRO A 36 -35.95 -37.83 23.11
N ARG A 37 -35.35 -38.32 22.00
CA ARG A 37 -34.55 -39.58 21.97
C ARG A 37 -33.78 -39.88 20.68
N LEU A 38 -33.86 -39.03 19.65
CA LEU A 38 -33.10 -39.21 18.39
C LEU A 38 -31.83 -38.33 18.27
N ILE A 39 -31.71 -37.27 19.07
CA ILE A 39 -30.58 -36.32 18.95
C ILE A 39 -29.35 -36.77 19.75
N LEU A 40 -29.51 -37.57 20.81
CA LEU A 40 -28.35 -38.06 21.60
C LEU A 40 -27.56 -39.19 20.91
N THR A 41 -28.16 -39.90 19.95
CA THR A 41 -27.49 -40.99 19.22
C THR A 41 -26.67 -40.46 18.04
N ALA A 42 -27.07 -39.34 17.44
CA ALA A 42 -26.35 -38.70 16.33
C ALA A 42 -25.05 -38.01 16.76
N LEU A 43 -25.03 -37.43 17.98
CA LEU A 43 -23.85 -36.76 18.52
C LEU A 43 -22.73 -37.72 18.97
N ARG A 44 -23.04 -39.01 19.22
CA ARG A 44 -22.04 -40.01 19.62
C ARG A 44 -21.25 -40.59 18.44
N VAL A 45 -21.79 -40.54 17.22
CA VAL A 45 -21.15 -41.07 16.00
C VAL A 45 -20.22 -40.05 15.33
N LEU A 46 -20.46 -38.75 15.54
CA LEU A 46 -19.65 -37.66 14.97
C LEU A 46 -18.32 -37.41 15.70
N VAL A 47 -18.15 -37.91 16.93
CA VAL A 47 -16.90 -37.72 17.71
C VAL A 47 -15.86 -38.82 17.45
N GLU A 48 -16.27 -39.99 16.96
CA GLU A 48 -15.38 -41.15 16.80
C GLU A 48 -14.82 -41.36 15.38
N THR A 49 -15.14 -40.50 14.41
CA THR A 49 -14.65 -40.63 13.01
C THR A 49 -13.59 -39.60 12.61
N ARG A 50 -13.06 -38.82 13.58
CA ARG A 50 -12.05 -37.80 13.29
C ARG A 50 -10.60 -38.30 13.19
N ASN A 51 -10.35 -39.58 13.45
CA ASN A 51 -9.04 -40.21 13.32
C ASN A 51 -9.18 -41.48 12.48
N LEU A 52 -8.96 -41.38 11.16
CA LEU A 52 -8.45 -42.43 10.25
C LEU A 52 -8.82 -42.06 8.80
N ALA A 53 -8.08 -41.13 8.21
CA ALA A 53 -8.08 -40.90 6.76
C ALA A 53 -6.67 -40.57 6.28
N LYS A 54 -5.76 -41.53 6.46
CA LYS A 54 -4.48 -41.63 5.73
C LYS A 54 -4.28 -43.08 5.34
N SER A 55 -4.67 -43.45 4.12
CA SER A 55 -4.01 -44.41 3.23
C SER A 55 -4.98 -45.02 2.20
N TRP A 56 -4.69 -44.68 0.94
CA TRP A 56 -4.84 -45.47 -0.29
C TRP A 56 -6.22 -45.81 -0.92
N PRO A 57 -6.24 -45.95 -2.27
CA PRO A 57 -7.45 -46.06 -3.08
C PRO A 57 -7.72 -47.49 -3.57
N SER A 58 -8.85 -47.67 -4.26
CA SER A 58 -9.15 -48.78 -5.18
C SER A 58 -9.67 -50.09 -4.56
N CYS A 59 -10.97 -50.16 -4.30
CA CYS A 59 -11.80 -51.37 -4.56
C CYS A 59 -13.23 -51.12 -4.09
N LEU A 60 -14.16 -50.78 -4.99
CA LEU A 60 -15.61 -50.98 -4.78
C LEU A 60 -16.41 -50.75 -6.08
N LEU A 61 -15.98 -51.38 -7.18
CA LEU A 61 -16.73 -51.44 -8.43
C LEU A 61 -17.14 -52.87 -8.81
N LYS A 62 -17.18 -53.78 -7.83
CA LYS A 62 -17.49 -55.19 -8.07
C LYS A 62 -18.23 -55.78 -6.89
N GLU A 63 -19.49 -55.39 -6.72
CA GLU A 63 -20.58 -56.08 -6.00
C GLU A 63 -21.78 -55.11 -5.84
N MET A 64 -22.41 -54.70 -6.94
CA MET A 64 -23.76 -54.10 -6.92
C MET A 64 -24.66 -54.84 -7.91
N GLY A 65 -24.64 -56.17 -7.85
CA GLY A 65 -25.51 -57.07 -8.58
C GLY A 65 -26.46 -57.82 -7.64
N ARG A 66 -27.24 -57.09 -6.83
CA ARG A 66 -28.46 -57.50 -6.10
C ARG A 66 -28.69 -56.60 -4.89
N CYS A 67 -29.36 -55.47 -5.07
CA CYS A 67 -30.09 -54.84 -3.96
C CYS A 67 -31.31 -54.10 -4.50
N GLY A 68 -32.46 -54.34 -3.87
CA GLY A 68 -33.77 -53.97 -4.36
C GLY A 68 -34.02 -52.47 -4.50
N ARG A 69 -34.99 -52.17 -5.37
CA ARG A 69 -35.49 -50.86 -5.86
C ARG A 69 -35.96 -49.84 -4.82
N SER A 70 -35.64 -49.99 -3.52
CA SER A 70 -36.21 -49.17 -2.45
C SER A 70 -35.20 -48.27 -1.71
N LYS A 71 -33.88 -48.44 -1.91
CA LYS A 71 -32.86 -47.61 -1.22
C LYS A 71 -32.19 -46.52 -2.07
N VAL A 72 -32.46 -46.48 -3.38
CA VAL A 72 -31.92 -45.45 -4.30
C VAL A 72 -32.62 -44.08 -4.11
N ALA A 73 -33.86 -44.07 -3.62
CA ALA A 73 -34.64 -42.84 -3.43
C ALA A 73 -34.16 -41.94 -2.26
N ILE A 74 -33.36 -42.47 -1.34
CA ILE A 74 -32.92 -41.73 -0.13
C ILE A 74 -31.53 -41.07 -0.34
N LEU A 75 -30.72 -41.59 -1.26
CA LEU A 75 -29.38 -41.06 -1.56
C LEU A 75 -29.40 -39.90 -2.56
N LEU A 76 -30.39 -39.86 -3.47
CA LEU A 76 -30.60 -38.79 -4.44
C LEU A 76 -30.80 -37.40 -3.83
N PRO A 77 -31.67 -37.18 -2.81
CA PRO A 77 -31.83 -35.86 -2.22
C PRO A 77 -30.60 -35.41 -1.41
N PHE A 78 -29.85 -36.36 -0.83
CA PHE A 78 -28.60 -36.07 -0.10
C PHE A 78 -27.46 -35.68 -1.05
N LEU A 79 -27.33 -36.36 -2.19
CA LEU A 79 -26.41 -35.97 -3.26
C LEU A 79 -26.82 -34.62 -3.87
N VAL A 80 -28.12 -34.36 -4.09
CA VAL A 80 -28.58 -33.06 -4.57
C VAL A 80 -28.29 -31.94 -3.57
N LEU A 81 -28.42 -32.16 -2.25
CA LEU A 81 -28.04 -31.17 -1.23
C LEU A 81 -26.53 -30.88 -1.21
N ILE A 82 -25.69 -31.90 -1.37
CA ILE A 82 -24.23 -31.74 -1.47
C ILE A 82 -23.84 -31.02 -2.78
N TRP A 83 -24.56 -31.27 -3.87
CA TRP A 83 -24.36 -30.57 -5.15
C TRP A 83 -24.90 -29.14 -5.14
N VAL A 84 -25.95 -28.84 -4.35
CA VAL A 84 -26.50 -27.48 -4.21
C VAL A 84 -25.54 -26.57 -3.43
N GLU A 85 -24.77 -27.09 -2.47
CA GLU A 85 -23.70 -26.32 -1.81
C GLU A 85 -22.49 -26.04 -2.74
N LEU A 86 -22.26 -26.88 -3.76
CA LEU A 86 -21.14 -26.72 -4.70
C LEU A 86 -21.40 -25.73 -5.85
N VAL A 87 -22.65 -25.31 -6.07
CA VAL A 87 -23.03 -24.42 -7.21
C VAL A 87 -23.46 -23.02 -6.75
N ALA A 88 -23.29 -22.68 -5.47
CA ALA A 88 -23.41 -21.29 -5.05
C ALA A 88 -22.17 -20.51 -5.53
N CYS A 89 -22.30 -19.75 -6.63
CA CYS A 89 -21.37 -18.65 -6.91
C CYS A 89 -21.26 -17.80 -5.63
N LYS A 90 -20.05 -17.73 -5.06
CA LYS A 90 -19.82 -17.03 -3.80
C LYS A 90 -19.67 -15.55 -4.12
N PHE A 91 -20.80 -14.88 -4.29
CA PHE A 91 -20.83 -13.43 -4.35
C PHE A 91 -20.59 -12.89 -2.94
N LEU A 92 -19.31 -12.76 -2.58
CA LEU A 92 -18.90 -12.21 -1.31
C LEU A 92 -18.98 -10.69 -1.39
N VAL A 93 -19.84 -10.12 -0.56
CA VAL A 93 -20.00 -8.67 -0.49
C VAL A 93 -18.99 -8.09 0.49
N GLU A 94 -18.31 -7.04 0.04
CA GLU A 94 -17.36 -6.30 0.87
C GLU A 94 -18.12 -5.58 1.97
N LYS A 95 -17.90 -6.06 3.20
CA LYS A 95 -18.50 -5.50 4.40
C LYS A 95 -17.58 -4.42 4.95
N ASN A 96 -18.15 -3.29 5.29
CA ASN A 96 -17.48 -2.23 6.01
C ASN A 96 -18.15 -1.96 7.35
N SER A 97 -17.36 -1.50 8.32
CA SER A 97 -17.88 -1.20 9.65
C SER A 97 -18.54 0.17 9.67
N LEU A 98 -19.83 0.18 10.00
CA LEU A 98 -20.59 1.38 10.31
C LEU A 98 -20.80 1.43 11.82
N ARG A 99 -20.33 2.50 12.47
CA ARG A 99 -20.45 2.67 13.92
C ARG A 99 -21.48 3.73 14.26
N VAL A 100 -22.46 3.37 15.09
CA VAL A 100 -23.40 4.34 15.67
C VAL A 100 -22.83 4.87 16.98
N PHE A 101 -22.71 6.19 17.12
CA PHE A 101 -22.27 6.85 18.35
C PHE A 101 -23.43 7.19 19.28
N THR A 102 -24.53 7.71 18.71
CA THR A 102 -25.73 8.11 19.43
C THR A 102 -26.98 7.70 18.67
N PRO A 103 -28.11 7.43 19.34
CA PRO A 103 -28.28 7.31 20.80
C PRO A 103 -27.72 6.00 21.38
N GLU A 104 -27.51 5.95 22.70
CA GLU A 104 -26.99 4.75 23.41
C GLU A 104 -27.85 3.49 23.17
N SER A 105 -29.14 3.65 22.88
CA SER A 105 -30.07 2.54 22.63
C SER A 105 -29.74 1.69 21.40
N ILE A 106 -29.04 2.27 20.42
CA ILE A 106 -28.64 1.59 19.17
C ILE A 106 -27.15 1.70 18.89
N LYS A 107 -26.36 2.19 19.87
CA LYS A 107 -24.92 2.31 19.78
C LYS A 107 -24.27 0.95 19.56
N GLY A 108 -23.35 0.88 18.61
CA GLY A 108 -22.69 -0.36 18.23
C GLY A 108 -22.08 -0.30 16.84
N ASN A 109 -21.42 -1.39 16.45
CA ASN A 109 -20.90 -1.59 15.10
C ASN A 109 -21.87 -2.46 14.32
N TYR A 110 -22.10 -2.10 13.06
CA TYR A 110 -23.00 -2.76 12.14
C TYR A 110 -22.28 -2.99 10.81
N ASP A 111 -22.63 -4.07 10.14
CA ASP A 111 -22.13 -4.33 8.80
C ASP A 111 -22.85 -3.42 7.79
N SER A 112 -22.11 -2.95 6.79
CA SER A 112 -22.66 -2.19 5.67
C SER A 112 -21.94 -2.58 4.37
N ALA A 113 -22.58 -2.44 3.21
CA ALA A 113 -21.95 -2.70 1.92
C ALA A 113 -21.75 -1.40 1.16
N ILE A 114 -20.50 -1.10 0.79
CA ILE A 114 -20.14 0.12 0.06
C ILE A 114 -20.68 0.04 -1.37
N GLY A 115 -21.24 1.14 -1.87
CA GLY A 115 -21.69 1.23 -3.26
C GLY A 115 -20.55 1.21 -4.27
N ASN A 116 -20.80 0.69 -5.47
CA ASN A 116 -19.82 0.64 -6.55
C ASN A 116 -19.71 1.98 -7.33
N PHE A 117 -20.04 3.09 -6.67
CA PHE A 117 -20.06 4.45 -7.21
C PHE A 117 -19.90 5.44 -6.04
N GLY A 118 -19.55 6.69 -6.35
CA GLY A 118 -19.12 7.65 -5.34
C GLY A 118 -17.68 7.43 -4.90
N ILE A 119 -17.20 8.29 -4.00
CA ILE A 119 -15.80 8.28 -3.55
C ILE A 119 -15.75 7.92 -2.06
N PRO A 120 -15.60 6.62 -1.72
CA PRO A 120 -15.35 6.22 -0.34
C PRO A 120 -13.97 6.67 0.13
N GLN A 121 -13.87 6.95 1.42
CA GLN A 121 -12.67 7.54 2.03
C GLN A 121 -11.73 6.44 2.54
N TYR A 122 -11.22 5.58 1.65
CA TYR A 122 -10.25 4.54 2.00
C TYR A 122 -9.10 5.09 2.87
N GLY A 123 -8.76 4.38 3.94
CA GLY A 123 -7.77 4.83 4.92
C GLY A 123 -8.26 5.89 5.92
N GLY A 124 -9.53 6.30 5.84
CA GLY A 124 -10.11 7.34 6.69
C GLY A 124 -11.51 7.03 7.20
N THR A 125 -12.14 8.02 7.82
CA THR A 125 -13.49 7.92 8.40
C THR A 125 -14.32 9.17 8.12
N MET A 126 -15.64 9.03 8.06
CA MET A 126 -16.56 10.15 7.94
C MET A 126 -17.68 10.02 8.96
N ALA A 127 -17.74 10.96 9.89
CA ALA A 127 -18.82 11.08 10.85
C ALA A 127 -19.92 12.01 10.32
N GLY A 128 -21.17 11.65 10.54
CA GLY A 128 -22.32 12.42 10.09
C GLY A 128 -23.57 12.19 10.94
N ALA A 129 -24.49 13.14 10.88
CA ALA A 129 -25.80 13.04 11.51
C ALA A 129 -26.81 12.47 10.51
N VAL A 130 -27.52 11.40 10.89
CA VAL A 130 -28.47 10.71 10.02
C VAL A 130 -29.81 11.44 10.00
N VAL A 131 -30.33 11.69 8.81
CA VAL A 131 -31.65 12.29 8.56
C VAL A 131 -32.46 11.34 7.70
N TYR A 132 -33.70 11.07 8.13
CA TYR A 132 -34.67 10.32 7.37
C TYR A 132 -35.76 11.29 6.87
N PRO A 133 -35.91 11.47 5.54
CA PRO A 133 -36.86 12.43 4.99
C PRO A 133 -38.30 11.96 5.23
N LYS A 134 -39.22 12.91 5.48
CA LYS A 134 -40.65 12.59 5.72
C LYS A 134 -41.38 12.23 4.43
N ASP A 135 -41.05 12.94 3.35
CA ASP A 135 -41.56 12.71 2.00
C ASP A 135 -40.43 12.18 1.10
N ASN A 136 -40.77 11.45 0.04
CA ASN A 136 -39.80 10.84 -0.88
C ASN A 136 -38.78 9.93 -0.16
N THR A 137 -39.26 9.07 0.76
CA THR A 137 -38.40 8.18 1.59
C THR A 137 -37.53 7.23 0.78
N LYS A 138 -37.95 6.91 -0.45
CA LYS A 138 -37.18 6.09 -1.40
C LYS A 138 -36.19 6.90 -2.23
N GLY A 139 -36.19 8.23 -2.20
CA GLY A 139 -35.23 9.07 -2.93
C GLY A 139 -35.31 8.99 -4.45
N CYS A 140 -36.43 8.54 -5.02
CA CYS A 140 -36.57 8.38 -6.47
C CYS A 140 -36.91 9.68 -7.20
N GLN A 141 -37.40 10.68 -6.47
CA GLN A 141 -37.66 12.03 -7.00
C GLN A 141 -36.60 13.02 -6.49
N LYS A 142 -36.49 14.18 -7.15
CA LYS A 142 -35.62 15.27 -6.71
C LYS A 142 -36.13 15.85 -5.39
N PHE A 143 -35.32 15.82 -4.34
CA PHE A 143 -35.69 16.36 -3.01
C PHE A 143 -35.89 17.88 -3.04
N GLU A 144 -35.15 18.60 -3.88
CA GLU A 144 -35.29 20.06 -4.05
C GLU A 144 -36.69 20.45 -4.55
N ALA A 145 -37.32 19.61 -5.38
CA ALA A 145 -38.68 19.85 -5.87
C ALA A 145 -39.72 19.78 -4.74
N SER A 146 -39.41 19.09 -3.65
CA SER A 146 -40.22 19.03 -2.43
C SER A 146 -39.78 20.06 -1.37
N GLY A 147 -38.85 20.97 -1.72
CA GLY A 147 -38.31 21.96 -0.78
C GLY A 147 -37.38 21.39 0.31
N ILE A 148 -36.91 20.15 0.15
CA ILE A 148 -36.04 19.48 1.12
C ILE A 148 -34.57 19.76 0.76
N SER A 149 -33.79 20.22 1.74
CA SER A 149 -32.35 20.43 1.63
C SER A 149 -31.64 19.74 2.79
N PHE A 150 -30.53 19.07 2.47
CA PHE A 150 -29.68 18.35 3.41
C PHE A 150 -28.37 19.09 3.69
N LYS A 151 -28.17 20.29 3.14
CA LYS A 151 -26.97 21.10 3.37
C LYS A 151 -26.78 21.36 4.87
N SER A 152 -25.68 20.87 5.42
CA SER A 152 -25.30 21.10 6.81
C SER A 152 -24.90 22.56 7.03
N LYS A 153 -25.21 23.10 8.22
CA LYS A 153 -24.73 24.43 8.62
C LYS A 153 -23.23 24.38 8.89
N PRO A 154 -22.47 25.47 8.63
CA PRO A 154 -21.06 25.53 9.01
C PRO A 154 -20.87 25.19 10.49
N GLY A 155 -19.95 24.25 10.78
CA GLY A 155 -19.67 23.75 12.14
C GLY A 155 -20.61 22.65 12.64
N ALA A 156 -21.66 22.29 11.90
CA ALA A 156 -22.49 21.12 12.20
C ALA A 156 -21.91 19.85 11.55
N LEU A 157 -22.31 18.67 12.05
CA LEU A 157 -21.97 17.40 11.41
C LEU A 157 -22.56 17.34 9.99
N PRO A 158 -21.82 16.75 9.02
CA PRO A 158 -22.34 16.45 7.70
C PRO A 158 -23.63 15.62 7.76
N THR A 159 -24.58 15.89 6.87
CA THR A 159 -25.87 15.20 6.86
C THR A 159 -25.77 13.89 6.07
N PHE A 160 -26.07 12.77 6.73
CA PHE A 160 -26.20 11.45 6.10
C PHE A 160 -27.68 11.16 5.86
N VAL A 161 -28.07 10.91 4.62
CA VAL A 161 -29.49 10.68 4.30
C VAL A 161 -29.79 9.19 4.32
N LEU A 162 -30.77 8.79 5.13
CA LEU A 162 -31.31 7.44 5.13
C LEU A 162 -32.45 7.36 4.10
N VAL A 163 -32.36 6.42 3.16
CA VAL A 163 -33.41 6.16 2.15
C VAL A 163 -33.75 4.68 2.10
N ASP A 164 -34.97 4.36 1.69
CA ASP A 164 -35.41 2.97 1.54
C ASP A 164 -35.08 2.41 0.15
N ARG A 165 -34.69 1.12 0.10
CA ARG A 165 -34.55 0.37 -1.15
C ARG A 165 -35.91 0.16 -1.83
N GLY A 166 -35.93 0.23 -3.17
CA GLY A 166 -37.12 0.01 -4.01
C GLY A 166 -37.40 1.13 -5.01
N ASP A 167 -38.31 0.88 -5.96
CA ASP A 167 -38.84 1.78 -7.01
C ASP A 167 -37.86 2.31 -8.07
N CYS A 168 -36.61 2.57 -7.71
CA CYS A 168 -35.57 3.10 -8.60
C CYS A 168 -34.17 2.59 -8.24
N PHE A 169 -33.20 2.81 -9.14
CA PHE A 169 -31.81 2.39 -8.97
C PHE A 169 -31.10 3.08 -7.82
N PHE A 170 -30.10 2.40 -7.25
CA PHE A 170 -29.28 2.94 -6.16
C PHE A 170 -28.58 4.24 -6.56
N SER A 171 -28.00 4.31 -7.76
CA SER A 171 -27.31 5.52 -8.24
C SER A 171 -28.24 6.73 -8.30
N LEU A 172 -29.48 6.57 -8.78
CA LEU A 172 -30.45 7.67 -8.84
C LEU A 172 -30.81 8.19 -7.44
N LYS A 173 -30.97 7.30 -6.45
CA LYS A 173 -31.25 7.69 -5.05
C LYS A 173 -30.13 8.58 -4.52
N VAL A 174 -28.89 8.14 -4.74
CA VAL A 174 -27.70 8.83 -4.24
C VAL A 174 -27.49 10.15 -4.98
N TRP A 175 -27.70 10.19 -6.29
CA TRP A 175 -27.68 11.40 -7.10
C TRP A 175 -28.68 12.46 -6.61
N ASN A 176 -29.93 12.06 -6.38
CA ASN A 176 -30.96 12.98 -5.89
C ASN A 176 -30.63 13.53 -4.50
N ALA A 177 -30.11 12.69 -3.60
CA ALA A 177 -29.69 13.11 -2.26
C ALA A 177 -28.46 14.04 -2.30
N GLN A 178 -27.47 13.73 -3.16
CA GLN A 178 -26.30 14.57 -3.39
C GLN A 178 -26.68 15.97 -3.86
N ASN A 179 -27.56 16.08 -4.85
CA ASN A 179 -28.02 17.37 -5.37
C ASN A 179 -28.72 18.21 -4.29
N ALA A 180 -29.45 17.56 -3.38
CA ALA A 180 -30.04 18.23 -2.22
C ALA A 180 -29.04 18.55 -1.09
N GLY A 181 -27.75 18.24 -1.25
CA GLY A 181 -26.68 18.60 -0.32
C GLY A 181 -26.36 17.56 0.74
N ALA A 182 -26.71 16.29 0.53
CA ALA A 182 -26.28 15.19 1.39
C ALA A 182 -24.77 14.99 1.31
N ALA A 183 -24.15 14.59 2.42
CA ALA A 183 -22.72 14.26 2.46
C ALA A 183 -22.45 12.75 2.31
N ALA A 184 -23.42 11.91 2.64
CA ALA A 184 -23.41 10.47 2.38
C ALA A 184 -24.85 9.93 2.35
N VAL A 185 -25.04 8.73 1.79
CA VAL A 185 -26.35 8.08 1.73
C VAL A 185 -26.29 6.68 2.32
N LEU A 186 -27.20 6.40 3.25
CA LEU A 186 -27.45 5.06 3.76
C LEU A 186 -28.72 4.53 3.11
N VAL A 187 -28.61 3.42 2.37
CA VAL A 187 -29.76 2.75 1.77
C VAL A 187 -30.17 1.60 2.68
N ALA A 188 -31.37 1.66 3.25
CA ALA A 188 -31.91 0.58 4.07
C ALA A 188 -32.56 -0.49 3.19
N ASP A 189 -32.14 -1.74 3.39
CA ASP A 189 -32.81 -2.86 2.75
C ASP A 189 -34.25 -3.05 3.27
N HIS A 190 -35.08 -3.62 2.41
CA HIS A 190 -36.47 -3.99 2.68
C HIS A 190 -36.64 -5.51 2.77
N LEU A 191 -35.67 -6.28 2.25
CA LEU A 191 -35.61 -7.73 2.30
C LEU A 191 -34.67 -8.17 3.44
N ASP A 192 -35.02 -9.26 4.10
CA ASP A 192 -34.15 -9.91 5.08
C ASP A 192 -33.23 -10.88 4.34
N GLU A 193 -32.20 -10.33 3.71
CA GLU A 193 -31.20 -11.04 2.91
C GLU A 193 -29.78 -10.60 3.28
N PRO A 194 -28.75 -11.41 2.97
CA PRO A 194 -27.37 -10.97 3.10
C PRO A 194 -27.16 -9.68 2.29
N LEU A 195 -26.36 -8.76 2.83
CA LEU A 195 -26.01 -7.52 2.13
C LEU A 195 -25.53 -7.82 0.71
N ILE A 196 -26.04 -7.03 -0.25
CA ILE A 196 -25.65 -7.08 -1.65
C ILE A 196 -24.74 -5.89 -2.00
N THR A 197 -23.91 -6.04 -3.03
CA THR A 197 -23.22 -4.89 -3.60
C THR A 197 -24.24 -4.00 -4.30
N MET A 198 -24.26 -2.71 -3.98
CA MET A 198 -25.06 -1.74 -4.72
C MET A 198 -24.38 -1.48 -6.07
N ASP A 199 -24.83 -2.21 -7.07
CA ASP A 199 -24.48 -1.99 -8.47
C ASP A 199 -25.69 -1.46 -9.23
N SER A 200 -25.46 -0.68 -10.29
CA SER A 200 -26.53 -0.21 -11.16
C SER A 200 -26.58 -1.10 -12.41
N PRO A 201 -27.56 -2.02 -12.51
CA PRO A 201 -27.57 -3.09 -13.49
C PRO A 201 -27.77 -2.65 -14.94
N GLU A 202 -28.17 -1.40 -15.20
CA GLU A 202 -28.60 -0.98 -16.53
C GLU A 202 -27.50 -0.24 -17.31
N GLU A 203 -27.29 -0.71 -18.55
CA GLU A 203 -26.50 -0.11 -19.63
C GLU A 203 -27.26 1.05 -20.33
N GLY A 204 -28.11 1.77 -19.59
CA GLY A 204 -28.80 2.95 -20.10
C GLY A 204 -27.92 4.20 -19.96
N HIS A 205 -27.92 5.09 -20.95
CA HIS A 205 -27.15 6.35 -20.88
C HIS A 205 -27.43 7.16 -19.59
N ALA A 206 -28.68 7.15 -19.10
CA ALA A 206 -29.06 7.89 -17.91
C ALA A 206 -28.46 7.34 -16.60
N SER A 207 -28.33 6.02 -16.43
CA SER A 207 -27.74 5.45 -15.21
C SER A 207 -26.24 5.70 -15.12
N ALA A 208 -25.56 5.72 -16.27
CA ALA A 208 -24.14 5.98 -16.37
C ALA A 208 -23.79 7.45 -16.05
N GLU A 209 -24.59 8.41 -16.55
CA GLU A 209 -24.42 9.84 -16.24
C GLU A 209 -24.48 10.12 -14.73
N TYR A 210 -25.35 9.42 -13.99
CA TYR A 210 -25.40 9.55 -12.53
C TYR A 210 -24.13 8.99 -11.88
N ILE A 211 -23.67 7.81 -12.29
CA ILE A 211 -22.52 7.13 -11.68
C ILE A 211 -21.25 7.98 -11.81
N GLU A 212 -21.06 8.63 -12.96
CA GLU A 212 -19.91 9.47 -13.24
C GLU A 212 -19.85 10.71 -12.32
N ASN A 213 -21.01 11.27 -11.99
CA ASN A 213 -21.14 12.53 -11.26
C ASN A 213 -21.38 12.37 -9.75
N ILE A 214 -21.66 11.16 -9.26
CA ILE A 214 -21.76 10.91 -7.81
C ILE A 214 -20.36 10.95 -7.19
N THR A 215 -20.19 11.83 -6.20
CA THR A 215 -18.96 12.04 -5.44
C THR A 215 -19.11 11.61 -3.97
N ILE A 216 -20.34 11.59 -3.44
CA ILE A 216 -20.59 11.21 -2.05
C ILE A 216 -20.56 9.69 -1.85
N PRO A 217 -20.07 9.19 -0.71
CA PRO A 217 -20.11 7.78 -0.39
C PRO A 217 -21.55 7.29 -0.15
N SER A 218 -21.77 6.02 -0.48
CA SER A 218 -23.04 5.35 -0.23
C SER A 218 -22.83 3.97 0.39
N ALA A 219 -23.72 3.58 1.30
CA ALA A 219 -23.68 2.28 1.95
C ALA A 219 -25.06 1.64 2.06
N LEU A 220 -25.19 0.36 1.71
CA LEU A 220 -26.36 -0.45 1.97
C LEU A 220 -26.28 -0.98 3.41
N VAL A 221 -27.37 -0.86 4.15
CA VAL A 221 -27.54 -1.43 5.48
C VAL A 221 -28.64 -2.46 5.48
N ASP A 222 -28.51 -3.48 6.33
CA ASP A 222 -29.51 -4.53 6.44
C ASP A 222 -30.85 -3.98 6.94
N LYS A 223 -31.92 -4.74 6.68
CA LYS A 223 -33.28 -4.35 7.06
C LYS A 223 -33.43 -4.09 8.56
N SER A 224 -32.87 -4.96 9.39
CA SER A 224 -33.02 -4.89 10.84
C SER A 224 -32.38 -3.63 11.42
N PHE A 225 -31.23 -3.24 10.88
CA PHE A 225 -30.52 -2.04 11.26
C PHE A 225 -31.19 -0.78 10.70
N GLY A 226 -31.64 -0.80 9.45
CA GLY A 226 -32.45 0.27 8.86
C GLY A 226 -33.73 0.57 9.69
N GLU A 227 -34.42 -0.46 10.17
CA GLU A 227 -35.58 -0.31 11.07
C GLU A 227 -35.22 0.33 12.41
N LYS A 228 -34.07 -0.04 13.00
CA LYS A 228 -33.58 0.58 14.24
C LYS A 228 -33.30 2.07 14.05
N LEU A 229 -32.63 2.44 12.95
CA LEU A 229 -32.34 3.84 12.60
C LEU A 229 -33.64 4.64 12.44
N ARG A 230 -34.59 4.14 11.64
CA ARG A 230 -35.91 4.79 11.45
C ARG A 230 -36.65 4.96 12.78
N LYS A 231 -36.66 3.93 13.62
CA LYS A 231 -37.33 3.97 14.93
C LYS A 231 -36.70 5.02 15.84
N ALA A 232 -35.38 5.10 15.92
CA ALA A 232 -34.68 6.15 16.69
C ALA A 232 -35.02 7.56 16.17
N LEU A 233 -34.94 7.76 14.85
CA LEU A 233 -35.25 9.05 14.22
C LEU A 233 -36.71 9.47 14.42
N SER A 234 -37.65 8.52 14.34
CA SER A 234 -39.08 8.77 14.57
C SER A 234 -39.43 9.20 16.00
N LYS A 235 -38.61 8.81 16.98
CA LYS A 235 -38.73 9.25 18.38
C LYS A 235 -38.17 10.66 18.62
N GLY A 236 -37.47 11.24 17.65
CA GLY A 236 -36.77 12.51 17.79
C GLY A 236 -35.34 12.38 18.33
N ASP A 237 -34.78 11.16 18.39
CA ASP A 237 -33.39 10.96 18.81
C ASP A 237 -32.43 11.46 17.72
N MET A 238 -31.34 12.13 18.12
CA MET A 238 -30.25 12.46 17.20
C MET A 238 -29.36 11.24 16.97
N VAL A 239 -29.33 10.78 15.72
CA VAL A 239 -28.55 9.60 15.33
C VAL A 239 -27.25 10.04 14.66
N ASN A 240 -26.12 9.80 15.31
CA ASN A 240 -24.79 10.12 14.76
C ASN A 240 -24.07 8.81 14.40
N VAL A 241 -23.53 8.76 13.19
CA VAL A 241 -22.90 7.57 12.61
C VAL A 241 -21.50 7.91 12.10
N ASN A 242 -20.58 6.97 12.24
CA ASN A 242 -19.28 6.96 11.58
C ASN A 242 -19.25 5.88 10.50
N LEU A 243 -18.91 6.26 9.29
CA LEU A 243 -18.45 5.34 8.26
C LEU A 243 -16.93 5.22 8.39
N ASP A 244 -16.41 4.01 8.60
CA ASP A 244 -14.99 3.78 8.85
C ASP A 244 -14.40 2.92 7.73
N TRP A 245 -13.52 3.45 6.89
CA TRP A 245 -12.89 2.71 5.78
C TRP A 245 -11.41 2.43 6.03
N ARG A 246 -10.93 2.56 7.27
CA ARG A 246 -9.51 2.36 7.59
C ARG A 246 -9.06 0.92 7.33
N GLU A 247 -9.92 -0.04 7.69
CA GLU A 247 -9.68 -1.49 7.56
C GLU A 247 -10.38 -2.09 6.32
N ALA A 248 -10.87 -1.25 5.40
CA ALA A 248 -11.59 -1.72 4.22
C ALA A 248 -10.67 -2.43 3.22
N VAL A 249 -9.36 -2.13 3.25
CA VAL A 249 -8.32 -2.77 2.44
C VAL A 249 -7.25 -3.33 3.39
N PRO A 250 -6.87 -4.61 3.28
CA PRO A 250 -5.79 -5.20 4.05
C PRO A 250 -4.47 -4.49 3.77
N HIS A 251 -3.64 -4.35 4.80
CA HIS A 251 -2.32 -3.73 4.70
C HIS A 251 -1.27 -4.55 5.47
N PRO A 252 -0.89 -5.73 4.96
CA PRO A 252 -0.04 -6.68 5.68
C PRO A 252 1.42 -6.22 5.78
N ASP A 253 1.94 -5.57 4.73
CA ASP A 253 3.34 -5.19 4.58
C ASP A 253 3.51 -3.88 3.79
N ASP A 254 4.74 -3.58 3.39
CA ASP A 254 5.14 -2.36 2.70
C ASP A 254 5.02 -2.46 1.16
N ARG A 255 4.38 -3.52 0.64
CA ARG A 255 4.05 -3.66 -0.78
C ARG A 255 2.54 -3.80 -0.96
N VAL A 256 2.03 -3.33 -2.09
CA VAL A 256 0.61 -3.49 -2.44
C VAL A 256 0.46 -4.28 -3.72
N GLU A 257 -0.22 -5.43 -3.64
CA GLU A 257 -0.69 -6.17 -4.81
C GLU A 257 -2.02 -5.58 -5.28
N TYR A 258 -2.11 -5.21 -6.56
CA TYR A 258 -3.39 -4.79 -7.12
C TYR A 258 -3.63 -5.35 -8.52
N GLU A 259 -4.91 -5.59 -8.82
CA GLU A 259 -5.38 -6.17 -10.07
C GLU A 259 -6.38 -5.24 -10.73
N LEU A 260 -6.38 -5.18 -12.06
CA LEU A 260 -7.42 -4.50 -12.83
C LEU A 260 -8.14 -5.50 -13.73
N TRP A 261 -9.40 -5.78 -13.41
CA TRP A 261 -10.30 -6.60 -14.21
C TRP A 261 -11.07 -5.73 -15.19
N THR A 262 -10.86 -5.96 -16.48
CA THR A 262 -11.42 -5.12 -17.55
C THR A 262 -11.75 -5.92 -18.83
N LYS A 263 -12.09 -5.20 -19.91
CA LYS A 263 -12.19 -5.68 -21.29
C LYS A 263 -11.45 -4.72 -22.22
N SER A 264 -11.02 -5.21 -23.38
CA SER A 264 -10.31 -4.41 -24.38
C SER A 264 -11.22 -3.69 -25.38
N ASN A 265 -12.53 -3.94 -25.39
CA ASN A 265 -13.44 -3.23 -26.29
C ASN A 265 -13.65 -1.77 -25.83
N ASP A 266 -13.74 -0.87 -26.80
CA ASP A 266 -13.98 0.56 -26.59
C ASP A 266 -15.41 1.00 -26.97
N GLU A 267 -16.15 0.19 -27.73
CA GLU A 267 -17.59 0.35 -27.89
C GLU A 267 -18.35 -0.33 -26.74
N CYS A 268 -18.64 0.42 -25.68
CA CYS A 268 -19.66 0.04 -24.68
C CYS A 268 -20.33 1.24 -23.99
N GLY A 269 -20.31 2.40 -24.65
CA GLY A 269 -20.82 3.66 -24.14
C GLY A 269 -19.98 4.22 -22.99
N VAL A 270 -20.63 4.98 -22.09
CA VAL A 270 -20.00 5.74 -21.01
C VAL A 270 -19.09 4.89 -20.12
N LYS A 271 -19.38 3.60 -19.92
CA LYS A 271 -18.51 2.72 -19.11
C LYS A 271 -17.14 2.51 -19.73
N CYS A 272 -17.06 2.40 -21.06
CA CYS A 272 -15.80 2.29 -21.78
C CYS A 272 -15.08 3.64 -21.74
N ASP A 273 -15.79 4.75 -22.00
CA ASP A 273 -15.21 6.10 -21.93
C ASP A 273 -14.57 6.39 -20.56
N MET A 274 -15.29 6.10 -19.47
CA MET A 274 -14.79 6.25 -18.09
C MET A 274 -13.56 5.39 -17.80
N LEU A 275 -13.57 4.14 -18.26
CA LEU A 275 -12.42 3.25 -18.10
C LEU A 275 -11.20 3.80 -18.86
N MET A 276 -11.40 4.30 -20.06
CA MET A 276 -10.31 4.79 -20.90
C MET A 276 -9.71 6.08 -20.36
N GLU A 277 -10.54 6.99 -19.87
CA GLU A 277 -10.10 8.18 -19.13
C GLU A 277 -9.29 7.77 -17.89
N PHE A 278 -9.80 6.82 -17.10
CA PHE A 278 -9.09 6.29 -15.94
C PHE A 278 -7.72 5.69 -16.32
N LEU A 279 -7.65 4.83 -17.33
CA LEU A 279 -6.39 4.20 -17.77
C LEU A 279 -5.36 5.27 -18.18
N LYS A 280 -5.79 6.32 -18.88
CA LYS A 280 -4.94 7.42 -19.32
C LYS A 280 -4.42 8.25 -18.13
N ASP A 281 -5.30 8.61 -17.20
CA ASP A 281 -4.95 9.49 -16.08
C ASP A 281 -4.17 8.77 -14.98
N PHE A 282 -4.45 7.48 -14.77
CA PHE A 282 -3.81 6.67 -13.75
C PHE A 282 -2.46 6.08 -14.19
N LYS A 283 -2.21 5.94 -15.50
CA LYS A 283 -0.97 5.41 -16.09
C LYS A 283 0.31 5.95 -15.43
N GLY A 284 0.42 7.27 -15.26
CA GLY A 284 1.62 7.87 -14.67
C GLY A 284 1.83 7.46 -13.21
N ALA A 285 0.76 7.42 -12.41
CA ALA A 285 0.83 6.98 -11.02
C ALA A 285 1.18 5.49 -10.91
N ALA A 286 0.58 4.65 -11.76
CA ALA A 286 0.88 3.22 -11.83
C ALA A 286 2.35 2.97 -12.19
N GLN A 287 2.87 3.65 -13.23
CA GLN A 287 4.26 3.55 -13.64
C GLN A 287 5.23 3.95 -12.52
N MET A 288 4.96 5.03 -11.77
CA MET A 288 5.80 5.45 -10.65
C MET A 288 5.79 4.42 -9.50
N LEU A 289 4.62 3.86 -9.18
CA LEU A 289 4.47 2.85 -8.14
C LEU A 289 5.22 1.55 -8.50
N GLU A 290 5.05 1.06 -9.73
CA GLU A 290 5.65 -0.18 -10.21
C GLU A 290 7.17 -0.04 -10.42
N GLN A 291 7.64 1.06 -11.01
CA GLN A 291 9.09 1.31 -11.18
C GLN A 291 9.81 1.49 -9.85
N GLY A 292 9.12 2.04 -8.85
CA GLY A 292 9.63 2.16 -7.48
C GLY A 292 9.66 0.84 -6.70
N GLY A 293 9.06 -0.24 -7.23
CA GLY A 293 8.96 -1.53 -6.55
C GLY A 293 7.98 -1.55 -5.37
N TYR A 294 7.13 -0.53 -5.25
CA TYR A 294 6.15 -0.40 -4.16
C TYR A 294 4.90 -1.24 -4.39
N THR A 295 4.61 -1.59 -5.64
CA THR A 295 3.41 -2.33 -6.01
C THR A 295 3.69 -3.49 -6.95
N GLN A 296 2.80 -4.47 -6.94
CA GLN A 296 2.75 -5.55 -7.91
C GLN A 296 1.40 -5.52 -8.63
N PHE A 297 1.42 -5.04 -9.87
CA PHE A 297 0.23 -4.94 -10.71
C PHE A 297 0.03 -6.21 -11.54
N THR A 298 -1.23 -6.63 -11.75
CA THR A 298 -1.60 -7.66 -12.74
C THR A 298 -2.90 -7.26 -13.48
N PRO A 299 -2.89 -7.14 -14.81
CA PRO A 299 -4.11 -6.95 -15.59
C PRO A 299 -4.86 -8.27 -15.79
N HIS A 300 -6.18 -8.22 -15.73
CA HIS A 300 -7.05 -9.37 -15.97
C HIS A 300 -8.20 -9.01 -16.91
N TYR A 301 -8.64 -10.01 -17.68
CA TYR A 301 -9.73 -9.86 -18.62
C TYR A 301 -10.78 -10.94 -18.39
N ILE A 302 -12.03 -10.51 -18.26
CA ILE A 302 -13.12 -11.46 -18.06
C ILE A 302 -13.30 -12.31 -19.32
N THR A 303 -13.48 -13.61 -19.13
CA THR A 303 -13.86 -14.51 -20.24
C THR A 303 -15.04 -15.34 -19.81
N TRP A 304 -16.02 -15.44 -20.70
CA TRP A 304 -17.20 -16.27 -20.52
C TRP A 304 -16.99 -17.59 -21.25
N TYR A 305 -17.91 -18.53 -21.02
CA TYR A 305 -17.98 -19.76 -21.80
C TYR A 305 -19.37 -19.92 -22.40
N CYS A 306 -19.41 -20.57 -23.55
CA CYS A 306 -20.62 -20.97 -24.21
C CYS A 306 -21.02 -22.37 -23.72
N PRO A 307 -22.25 -22.58 -23.24
CA PRO A 307 -22.67 -23.90 -22.80
C PRO A 307 -22.62 -24.90 -23.96
N GLU A 308 -22.25 -26.14 -23.67
CA GLU A 308 -21.98 -27.19 -24.67
C GLU A 308 -23.12 -27.37 -25.69
N ALA A 309 -24.38 -27.26 -25.23
CA ALA A 309 -25.58 -27.34 -26.07
C ALA A 309 -25.69 -26.25 -27.15
N PHE A 310 -24.95 -25.14 -27.03
CA PHE A 310 -25.00 -23.99 -27.94
C PHE A 310 -23.70 -23.80 -28.72
N THR A 311 -22.70 -24.66 -28.56
CA THR A 311 -21.39 -24.57 -29.25
C THR A 311 -21.50 -24.47 -30.77
N LEU A 312 -22.51 -25.14 -31.36
CA LEU A 312 -22.74 -25.12 -32.81
C LEU A 312 -23.57 -23.92 -33.29
N SER A 313 -24.14 -23.11 -32.39
CA SER A 313 -24.94 -21.95 -32.74
C SER A 313 -24.10 -20.85 -33.41
N LYS A 314 -24.72 -20.06 -34.29
CA LYS A 314 -24.05 -18.94 -34.94
C LYS A 314 -23.49 -17.95 -33.91
N GLN A 315 -24.27 -17.67 -32.87
CA GLN A 315 -23.90 -16.76 -31.78
C GLN A 315 -22.66 -17.24 -31.04
N CYS A 316 -22.58 -18.53 -30.70
CA CYS A 316 -21.42 -19.05 -30.01
C CYS A 316 -20.16 -19.01 -30.89
N LYS A 317 -20.29 -19.36 -32.18
CA LYS A 317 -19.17 -19.33 -33.12
C LYS A 317 -18.65 -17.93 -33.40
N SER A 318 -19.52 -16.92 -33.41
CA SER A 318 -19.07 -15.54 -33.61
C SER A 318 -18.44 -14.97 -32.34
N GLN A 319 -18.95 -15.30 -31.17
CA GLN A 319 -18.56 -14.62 -29.92
C GLN A 319 -17.43 -15.32 -29.15
N CYS A 320 -16.96 -16.49 -29.59
CA CYS A 320 -16.04 -17.34 -28.82
C CYS A 320 -14.88 -17.91 -29.63
N LEU A 321 -13.76 -18.14 -28.93
CA LEU A 321 -12.60 -18.91 -29.37
C LEU A 321 -12.65 -20.35 -28.82
N ASN A 322 -11.76 -21.22 -29.33
CA ASN A 322 -11.55 -22.60 -28.87
C ASN A 322 -12.86 -23.39 -28.70
N HIS A 323 -13.74 -23.36 -29.70
CA HIS A 323 -15.03 -24.07 -29.70
C HIS A 323 -15.99 -23.69 -28.55
N GLY A 324 -15.99 -22.41 -28.14
CA GLY A 324 -16.92 -21.90 -27.14
C GLY A 324 -16.36 -21.83 -25.72
N ARG A 325 -15.08 -22.16 -25.52
CA ARG A 325 -14.46 -22.16 -24.18
C ARG A 325 -14.21 -20.75 -23.64
N TYR A 326 -13.86 -19.81 -24.52
CA TYR A 326 -13.54 -18.43 -24.16
C TYR A 326 -14.33 -17.47 -25.03
N CYS A 327 -15.19 -16.68 -24.41
CA CYS A 327 -16.15 -15.82 -25.09
C CYS A 327 -16.14 -14.41 -24.49
N ALA A 328 -16.48 -13.42 -25.31
CA ALA A 328 -16.86 -12.10 -24.86
C ALA A 328 -18.23 -11.73 -25.42
N PRO A 329 -19.00 -10.84 -24.76
CA PRO A 329 -20.18 -10.25 -25.36
C PRO A 329 -19.81 -9.40 -26.58
N ASP A 330 -20.75 -9.27 -27.49
CA ASP A 330 -20.63 -8.44 -28.68
C ASP A 330 -20.46 -6.97 -28.26
N PRO A 331 -19.42 -6.27 -28.72
CA PRO A 331 -19.13 -4.91 -28.29
C PRO A 331 -20.23 -3.93 -28.74
N GLU A 332 -20.72 -4.06 -29.97
CA GLU A 332 -21.70 -3.14 -30.55
C GLU A 332 -23.15 -3.55 -30.27
N GLN A 333 -23.35 -4.68 -29.60
CA GLN A 333 -24.65 -5.34 -29.39
C GLN A 333 -25.39 -5.62 -30.71
N ASP A 334 -24.64 -5.70 -31.82
CA ASP A 334 -25.13 -5.95 -33.17
C ASP A 334 -24.43 -7.16 -33.78
N PHE A 335 -25.07 -8.31 -33.72
CA PHE A 335 -24.55 -9.55 -34.32
C PHE A 335 -24.53 -9.59 -35.86
N SER A 336 -24.88 -8.49 -36.53
CA SER A 336 -24.98 -8.42 -37.99
C SER A 336 -23.83 -7.66 -38.66
N SER A 337 -23.19 -6.74 -37.95
CA SER A 337 -22.13 -5.89 -38.49
C SER A 337 -21.14 -5.48 -37.41
N GLY A 338 -19.92 -5.15 -37.81
CA GLY A 338 -18.90 -4.68 -36.87
C GLY A 338 -18.00 -5.80 -36.32
N TYR A 339 -17.57 -5.66 -35.07
CA TYR A 339 -16.66 -6.59 -34.41
C TYR A 339 -17.42 -7.64 -33.61
N ASP A 340 -16.91 -8.87 -33.65
CA ASP A 340 -17.49 -9.97 -32.88
C ASP A 340 -16.83 -10.10 -31.51
N GLY A 341 -17.51 -10.74 -30.55
CA GLY A 341 -16.92 -11.05 -29.25
C GLY A 341 -15.62 -11.86 -29.32
N LYS A 342 -15.43 -12.71 -30.35
CA LYS A 342 -14.15 -13.42 -30.55
C LYS A 342 -12.96 -12.47 -30.77
N ASP A 343 -13.20 -11.33 -31.44
CA ASP A 343 -12.15 -10.35 -31.73
C ASP A 343 -11.70 -9.69 -30.42
N VAL A 344 -12.67 -9.45 -29.51
CA VAL A 344 -12.41 -8.96 -28.15
C VAL A 344 -11.62 -9.96 -27.32
N VAL A 345 -11.96 -11.26 -27.38
CA VAL A 345 -11.19 -12.30 -26.67
C VAL A 345 -9.76 -12.40 -27.23
N LEU A 346 -9.61 -12.29 -28.55
CA LEU A 346 -8.30 -12.35 -29.19
C LEU A 346 -7.40 -11.17 -28.79
N GLU A 347 -7.96 -9.96 -28.72
CA GLU A 347 -7.23 -8.81 -28.21
C GLU A 347 -6.95 -8.93 -26.71
N ASN A 348 -7.92 -9.35 -25.88
CA ASN A 348 -7.68 -9.62 -24.46
C ASN A 348 -6.49 -10.58 -24.26
N LEU A 349 -6.43 -11.67 -25.02
CA LEU A 349 -5.32 -12.62 -25.04
C LEU A 349 -4.00 -11.93 -25.41
N ARG A 350 -4.01 -11.05 -26.42
CA ARG A 350 -2.84 -10.28 -26.84
C ARG A 350 -2.34 -9.35 -25.74
N GLN A 351 -3.23 -8.60 -25.08
CA GLN A 351 -2.85 -7.68 -24.01
C GLN A 351 -2.26 -8.43 -22.79
N LEU A 352 -2.82 -9.59 -22.45
CA LEU A 352 -2.27 -10.49 -21.43
C LEU A 352 -0.86 -10.99 -21.80
N CYS A 353 -0.64 -11.37 -23.05
CA CYS A 353 0.67 -11.80 -23.51
C CYS A 353 1.68 -10.64 -23.59
N VAL A 354 1.26 -9.44 -23.97
CA VAL A 354 2.07 -8.22 -23.87
C VAL A 354 2.53 -8.02 -22.43
N PHE A 355 1.62 -8.13 -21.45
CA PHE A 355 1.98 -8.03 -20.03
C PHE A 355 2.97 -9.11 -19.60
N ARG A 356 2.75 -10.39 -19.98
CA ARG A 356 3.67 -11.49 -19.63
C ARG A 356 5.08 -11.27 -20.18
N VAL A 357 5.20 -10.92 -21.46
CA VAL A 357 6.51 -10.64 -22.09
C VAL A 357 7.17 -9.41 -21.46
N ALA A 358 6.41 -8.36 -21.18
CA ALA A 358 6.91 -7.17 -20.50
C ALA A 358 7.43 -7.51 -19.08
N ASN A 359 6.71 -8.35 -18.34
CA ASN A 359 7.09 -8.80 -17.02
C ASN A 359 8.37 -9.68 -17.03
N GLU A 360 8.53 -10.56 -18.03
CA GLU A 360 9.78 -11.31 -18.23
C GLU A 360 11.00 -10.39 -18.42
N THR A 361 10.80 -9.23 -19.05
CA THR A 361 11.83 -8.19 -19.21
C THR A 361 11.96 -7.25 -18.01
N ARG A 362 11.26 -7.54 -16.89
CA ARG A 362 11.19 -6.72 -15.66
C ARG A 362 10.67 -5.30 -15.89
N LYS A 363 9.76 -5.12 -16.87
CA LYS A 363 9.11 -3.85 -17.17
C LYS A 363 7.59 -4.01 -17.29
N PRO A 364 6.89 -4.55 -16.27
CA PRO A 364 5.45 -4.79 -16.33
C PRO A 364 4.64 -3.54 -16.67
N TRP A 365 5.13 -2.36 -16.27
CA TRP A 365 4.49 -1.07 -16.50
C TRP A 365 4.38 -0.66 -18.00
N VAL A 366 5.09 -1.34 -18.91
CA VAL A 366 4.95 -1.13 -20.37
C VAL A 366 3.56 -1.56 -20.87
N TRP A 367 2.86 -2.43 -20.13
CA TRP A 367 1.47 -2.76 -20.43
C TRP A 367 0.57 -1.51 -20.44
N TRP A 368 0.79 -0.56 -19.52
CA TRP A 368 0.04 0.71 -19.50
C TRP A 368 0.28 1.53 -20.76
N ASP A 369 1.50 1.52 -21.30
CA ASP A 369 1.80 2.15 -22.59
C ASP A 369 1.05 1.45 -23.72
N TYR A 370 1.08 0.13 -23.76
CA TYR A 370 0.39 -0.64 -24.79
C TYR A 370 -1.12 -0.40 -24.80
N VAL A 371 -1.81 -0.55 -23.67
CA VAL A 371 -3.28 -0.43 -23.66
C VAL A 371 -3.76 0.99 -23.94
N THR A 372 -3.01 2.00 -23.50
CA THR A 372 -3.34 3.41 -23.80
C THR A 372 -3.08 3.75 -25.27
N ASP A 373 -1.95 3.32 -25.84
CA ASP A 373 -1.65 3.55 -27.25
C ASP A 373 -2.56 2.74 -28.19
N PHE A 374 -2.87 1.49 -27.82
CA PHE A 374 -3.79 0.63 -28.58
C PHE A 374 -5.17 1.27 -28.68
N HIS A 375 -5.73 1.75 -27.58
CA HIS A 375 -7.04 2.41 -27.62
C HIS A 375 -7.04 3.68 -28.49
N ILE A 376 -5.97 4.48 -28.42
CA ILE A 376 -5.88 5.72 -29.20
C ILE A 376 -5.70 5.43 -30.70
N ARG A 377 -4.90 4.42 -31.05
CA ARG A 377 -4.48 4.15 -32.44
C ARG A 377 -5.36 3.14 -33.17
N CYS A 378 -6.01 2.23 -32.42
CA CYS A 378 -6.77 1.10 -32.93
C CYS A 378 -8.27 1.15 -32.56
N PRO A 379 -8.97 2.28 -32.72
CA PRO A 379 -10.36 2.39 -32.28
C PRO A 379 -11.29 1.53 -33.13
N MET A 380 -12.31 0.92 -32.50
CA MET A 380 -13.32 0.13 -33.22
C MET A 380 -14.14 1.00 -34.19
N LYS A 381 -14.44 2.26 -33.84
CA LYS A 381 -15.18 3.21 -34.72
C LYS A 381 -14.52 3.40 -36.09
N GLU A 382 -13.19 3.35 -36.14
CA GLU A 382 -12.43 3.50 -37.39
C GLU A 382 -12.10 2.16 -38.06
N LYS A 383 -12.63 1.04 -37.53
CA LYS A 383 -12.37 -0.32 -38.00
C LYS A 383 -10.87 -0.68 -38.00
N LYS A 384 -10.14 -0.17 -37.01
CA LYS A 384 -8.71 -0.44 -36.81
C LYS A 384 -8.43 -1.45 -35.69
N TYR A 385 -9.46 -1.92 -35.01
CA TYR A 385 -9.36 -2.92 -33.95
C TYR A 385 -9.01 -4.27 -34.59
N GLY A 386 -7.74 -4.69 -34.50
CA GLY A 386 -7.28 -5.85 -35.24
C GLY A 386 -5.79 -6.14 -35.04
N LYS A 387 -5.33 -7.25 -35.62
CA LYS A 387 -3.96 -7.75 -35.46
C LYS A 387 -2.94 -6.74 -35.99
N GLU A 388 -3.18 -6.17 -37.17
CA GLU A 388 -2.25 -5.27 -37.86
C GLU A 388 -1.93 -4.04 -37.01
N CYS A 389 -2.97 -3.38 -36.49
CA CYS A 389 -2.80 -2.20 -35.66
C CYS A 389 -2.11 -2.56 -34.33
N ALA A 390 -2.50 -3.66 -33.69
CA ALA A 390 -1.86 -4.13 -32.46
C ALA A 390 -0.35 -4.36 -32.63
N GLU A 391 0.06 -4.98 -33.75
CA GLU A 391 1.47 -5.21 -34.05
C GLU A 391 2.26 -3.92 -34.25
N GLU A 392 1.68 -2.89 -34.88
CA GLU A 392 2.32 -1.59 -35.02
C GLU A 392 2.57 -0.94 -33.66
N VAL A 393 1.61 -1.04 -32.73
CA VAL A 393 1.77 -0.56 -31.35
C VAL A 393 2.88 -1.33 -30.64
N ILE A 394 2.85 -2.67 -30.68
CA ILE A 394 3.87 -3.55 -30.08
C ILE A 394 5.28 -3.18 -30.58
N LYS A 395 5.45 -3.00 -31.90
CA LYS A 395 6.71 -2.61 -32.53
C LYS A 395 7.15 -1.23 -32.06
N SER A 396 6.23 -0.26 -31.96
CA SER A 396 6.55 1.09 -31.50
C SER A 396 7.03 1.15 -30.04
N LEU A 397 6.63 0.17 -29.21
CA LEU A 397 7.08 0.02 -27.82
C LEU A 397 8.35 -0.84 -27.66
N GLY A 398 8.90 -1.36 -28.76
CA GLY A 398 10.12 -2.17 -28.74
C GLY A 398 9.93 -3.55 -28.11
N LEU A 399 8.71 -4.08 -28.10
CA LEU A 399 8.41 -5.43 -27.60
C LEU A 399 8.64 -6.50 -28.67
N ASP A 400 9.06 -7.69 -28.23
CA ASP A 400 9.32 -8.82 -29.13
C ASP A 400 8.01 -9.48 -29.57
N LEU A 401 7.58 -9.17 -30.78
CA LEU A 401 6.36 -9.72 -31.38
C LEU A 401 6.36 -11.26 -31.41
N SER A 402 7.53 -11.88 -31.67
CA SER A 402 7.61 -13.34 -31.79
C SER A 402 7.33 -14.05 -30.46
N LYS A 403 7.75 -13.45 -29.34
CA LYS A 403 7.44 -13.96 -28.00
C LYS A 403 5.96 -13.79 -27.66
N ILE A 404 5.35 -12.69 -28.08
CA ILE A 404 3.92 -12.43 -27.86
C ILE A 404 3.09 -13.43 -28.66
N GLU A 405 3.38 -13.64 -29.95
CA GLU A 405 2.68 -14.65 -30.76
C GLU A 405 2.84 -16.06 -30.19
N LYS A 406 4.06 -16.40 -29.71
CA LYS A 406 4.31 -17.68 -29.03
C LYS A 406 3.47 -17.83 -27.75
N CYS A 407 3.30 -16.76 -26.97
CA CYS A 407 2.47 -16.75 -25.78
C CYS A 407 0.98 -16.94 -26.12
N MET A 408 0.50 -16.26 -27.17
CA MET A 408 -0.89 -16.37 -27.60
C MET A 408 -1.22 -17.79 -28.08
N GLY A 409 -0.29 -18.44 -28.76
CA GLY A 409 -0.49 -19.77 -29.33
C GLY A 409 -1.50 -19.74 -30.48
N ASP A 410 -2.14 -20.89 -30.72
CA ASP A 410 -3.21 -21.01 -31.71
C ASP A 410 -4.58 -20.73 -31.04
N PRO A 411 -5.24 -19.60 -31.34
CA PRO A 411 -6.55 -19.25 -30.77
C PRO A 411 -7.70 -20.08 -31.34
N ASP A 412 -7.51 -20.78 -32.46
CA ASP A 412 -8.55 -21.58 -33.11
C ASP A 412 -8.45 -23.08 -32.76
N ALA A 413 -7.37 -23.48 -32.09
CA ALA A 413 -7.17 -24.86 -31.66
C ALA A 413 -8.29 -25.34 -30.73
N ASP A 414 -8.77 -26.57 -30.93
CA ASP A 414 -9.68 -27.26 -29.99
C ASP A 414 -8.95 -27.80 -28.75
N ALA A 415 -8.21 -26.92 -28.10
CA ALA A 415 -7.44 -27.20 -26.89
C ALA A 415 -7.64 -26.07 -25.87
N ASP A 416 -7.26 -26.31 -24.62
CA ASP A 416 -7.25 -25.24 -23.62
C ASP A 416 -6.13 -24.25 -23.97
N ASN A 417 -6.44 -22.95 -23.97
CA ASN A 417 -5.42 -21.93 -24.03
C ASN A 417 -4.92 -21.68 -22.60
N PRO A 418 -3.62 -21.87 -22.30
CA PRO A 418 -3.12 -21.78 -20.93
C PRO A 418 -3.31 -20.38 -20.32
N VAL A 419 -3.22 -19.31 -21.13
CA VAL A 419 -3.40 -17.93 -20.66
C VAL A 419 -4.86 -17.68 -20.30
N LEU A 420 -5.79 -17.99 -21.21
CA LEU A 420 -7.22 -17.74 -20.98
C LEU A 420 -7.82 -18.68 -19.92
N LYS A 421 -7.28 -19.90 -19.78
CA LYS A 421 -7.66 -20.81 -18.69
C LYS A 421 -7.28 -20.23 -17.33
N GLU A 422 -6.07 -19.66 -17.22
CA GLU A 422 -5.63 -19.00 -15.99
C GLU A 422 -6.55 -17.82 -15.65
N GLU A 423 -7.01 -17.04 -16.65
CA GLU A 423 -7.99 -15.97 -16.41
C GLU A 423 -9.32 -16.48 -15.87
N GLN A 424 -9.87 -17.58 -16.42
CA GLN A 424 -11.11 -18.18 -15.90
C GLN A 424 -10.94 -18.68 -14.46
N GLU A 425 -9.80 -19.29 -14.15
CA GLU A 425 -9.48 -19.76 -12.80
C GLU A 425 -9.23 -18.60 -11.83
N ALA A 426 -8.63 -17.50 -12.30
CA ALA A 426 -8.39 -16.28 -11.56
C ALA A 426 -9.67 -15.48 -11.34
N GLN A 427 -10.69 -15.60 -12.20
CA GLN A 427 -11.97 -14.93 -12.03
C GLN A 427 -12.76 -15.47 -10.83
N ILE A 428 -12.54 -16.76 -10.50
CA ILE A 428 -13.18 -17.42 -9.37
C ILE A 428 -12.54 -16.94 -8.05
N GLY A 429 -13.37 -16.50 -7.11
CA GLY A 429 -12.94 -16.00 -5.82
C GLY A 429 -12.19 -17.05 -4.99
N LYS A 430 -11.07 -16.65 -4.36
CA LYS A 430 -10.31 -17.48 -3.42
C LYS A 430 -10.24 -16.80 -2.04
N GLY A 431 -10.48 -17.55 -0.98
CA GLY A 431 -10.39 -17.06 0.40
C GLY A 431 -11.41 -15.96 0.72
N SER A 432 -10.91 -14.77 1.06
CA SER A 432 -11.71 -13.58 1.41
C SER A 432 -12.11 -12.71 0.21
N ARG A 433 -11.77 -13.13 -1.01
CA ARG A 433 -12.15 -12.46 -2.27
C ARG A 433 -13.30 -13.21 -2.92
N GLY A 434 -14.40 -12.50 -3.23
CA GLY A 434 -15.51 -13.04 -4.01
C GLY A 434 -15.18 -13.20 -5.49
N ASP A 435 -16.07 -13.85 -6.23
CA ASP A 435 -15.99 -13.93 -7.69
C ASP A 435 -15.98 -12.53 -8.32
N VAL A 436 -15.21 -12.33 -9.40
CA VAL A 436 -15.27 -11.09 -10.18
C VAL A 436 -16.34 -11.24 -11.26
N THR A 437 -17.45 -10.52 -11.10
CA THR A 437 -18.59 -10.59 -12.04
C THR A 437 -19.04 -9.22 -12.56
N ILE A 438 -18.48 -8.14 -12.01
CA ILE A 438 -18.78 -6.74 -12.39
C ILE A 438 -17.52 -6.18 -13.03
N LEU A 439 -17.69 -5.34 -14.06
CA LEU A 439 -16.58 -4.67 -14.73
C LEU A 439 -16.87 -3.19 -14.95
N PRO A 440 -15.81 -2.35 -14.98
CA PRO A 440 -14.45 -2.68 -14.53
C PRO A 440 -14.39 -2.91 -13.01
N THR A 441 -13.47 -3.76 -12.55
CA THR A 441 -13.26 -4.01 -11.10
C THR A 441 -11.76 -3.94 -10.79
N LEU A 442 -11.41 -3.16 -9.77
CA LEU A 442 -10.06 -3.13 -9.22
C LEU A 442 -10.02 -4.01 -7.96
N VAL A 443 -8.93 -4.74 -7.74
CA VAL A 443 -8.69 -5.50 -6.51
C VAL A 443 -7.42 -4.96 -5.87
N VAL A 444 -7.42 -4.71 -4.57
CA VAL A 444 -6.25 -4.25 -3.80
C VAL A 444 -6.07 -5.20 -2.62
N ASN A 445 -4.89 -5.82 -2.49
CA ASN A 445 -4.55 -6.79 -1.45
C ASN A 445 -5.65 -7.86 -1.25
N ASN A 446 -6.10 -8.46 -2.35
CA ASN A 446 -7.15 -9.50 -2.39
C ASN A 446 -8.54 -9.03 -1.89
N ARG A 447 -8.83 -7.72 -1.93
CA ARG A 447 -10.18 -7.14 -1.71
C ARG A 447 -10.66 -6.34 -2.91
N GLN A 448 -11.94 -6.47 -3.25
CA GLN A 448 -12.51 -5.71 -4.37
C GLN A 448 -12.71 -4.24 -3.97
N TYR A 449 -12.12 -3.32 -4.73
CA TYR A 449 -12.37 -1.89 -4.62
C TYR A 449 -13.84 -1.59 -4.99
N ARG A 450 -14.44 -0.67 -4.25
CA ARG A 450 -15.80 -0.16 -4.49
C ARG A 450 -15.73 1.35 -4.55
N GLY A 451 -16.34 1.93 -5.58
CA GLY A 451 -16.37 3.36 -5.80
C GLY A 451 -16.10 3.70 -7.26
N LYS A 452 -16.05 4.99 -7.55
CA LYS A 452 -15.72 5.52 -8.87
C LYS A 452 -14.26 5.17 -9.23
N LEU A 453 -14.02 4.76 -10.47
CA LEU A 453 -12.66 4.64 -11.01
C LEU A 453 -12.16 6.01 -11.42
N GLU A 454 -11.40 6.64 -10.53
CA GLU A 454 -10.79 7.94 -10.73
C GLU A 454 -9.39 7.90 -10.13
N LYS A 455 -8.43 8.58 -10.75
CA LYS A 455 -7.01 8.57 -10.34
C LYS A 455 -6.84 8.82 -8.84
N GLY A 456 -7.45 9.87 -8.28
CA GLY A 456 -7.32 10.22 -6.85
C GLY A 456 -7.94 9.17 -5.93
N ALA A 457 -9.15 8.70 -6.22
CA ALA A 457 -9.87 7.72 -5.41
C ALA A 457 -9.17 6.34 -5.41
N VAL A 458 -8.69 5.90 -6.57
CA VAL A 458 -7.95 4.64 -6.70
C VAL A 458 -6.56 4.74 -6.06
N SER A 459 -5.86 5.86 -6.27
CA SER A 459 -4.57 6.10 -5.60
C SER A 459 -4.74 6.05 -4.08
N LYS A 460 -5.82 6.63 -3.54
CA LYS A 460 -6.16 6.56 -2.12
C LYS A 460 -6.40 5.13 -1.63
N ALA A 461 -7.09 4.30 -2.40
CA ALA A 461 -7.31 2.90 -2.05
C ALA A 461 -6.01 2.07 -2.07
N ILE A 462 -5.14 2.29 -3.06
CA ILE A 462 -3.83 1.63 -3.14
C ILE A 462 -2.95 2.10 -1.98
N CYS A 463 -2.91 3.41 -1.69
CA CYS A 463 -2.15 3.96 -0.58
C CYS A 463 -2.63 3.44 0.79
N ALA A 464 -3.93 3.18 0.94
CA ALA A 464 -4.47 2.51 2.12
C ALA A 464 -4.03 1.05 2.27
N GLY A 465 -3.62 0.40 1.18
CA GLY A 465 -3.11 -0.98 1.19
C GLY A 465 -1.70 -1.12 1.77
N PHE A 466 -0.94 -0.04 1.92
CA PHE A 466 0.37 -0.10 2.58
C PHE A 466 0.22 -0.14 4.09
N LYS A 467 1.12 -0.89 4.74
CA LYS A 467 1.30 -0.86 6.19
C LYS A 467 1.54 0.57 6.65
N GLU A 468 0.93 0.94 7.77
CA GLU A 468 1.01 2.28 8.32
C GLU A 468 2.46 2.77 8.40
N THR A 469 2.71 4.00 7.93
CA THR A 469 4.00 4.72 7.92
C THR A 469 5.05 4.22 6.91
N THR A 470 4.72 3.21 6.10
CA THR A 470 5.58 2.68 5.03
C THR A 470 5.21 3.19 3.64
N GLU A 471 4.23 4.09 3.56
CA GLU A 471 3.69 4.58 2.30
C GLU A 471 4.74 5.38 1.49
N PRO A 472 4.84 5.18 0.17
CA PRO A 472 5.79 5.91 -0.67
C PRO A 472 5.40 7.38 -0.86
N SER A 473 6.35 8.21 -1.29
CA SER A 473 6.12 9.65 -1.48
C SER A 473 5.01 9.98 -2.47
N VAL A 474 4.71 9.09 -3.42
CA VAL A 474 3.57 9.22 -4.35
C VAL A 474 2.23 9.25 -3.62
N CYS A 475 2.13 8.67 -2.41
CA CYS A 475 0.95 8.73 -1.55
C CYS A 475 0.81 10.04 -0.75
N LEU A 476 1.86 10.88 -0.72
CA LEU A 476 1.92 12.09 0.10
C LEU A 476 1.57 13.37 -0.68
N ASN A 477 0.70 13.27 -1.68
CA ASN A 477 0.27 14.41 -2.48
C ASN A 477 -1.14 14.89 -2.11
N GLY A 478 -1.49 16.11 -2.52
CA GLY A 478 -2.77 16.76 -2.17
C GLY A 478 -4.04 16.16 -2.80
N GLU A 479 -3.91 15.30 -3.82
CA GLU A 479 -5.06 14.56 -4.38
C GLU A 479 -5.44 13.35 -3.50
N VAL A 480 -4.47 12.82 -2.75
CA VAL A 480 -4.59 11.57 -1.99
C VAL A 480 -4.84 11.84 -0.49
N GLN A 481 -4.10 12.80 0.07
CA GLN A 481 -4.09 13.10 1.51
C GLN A 481 -3.90 14.61 1.77
N THR A 482 -4.19 15.05 2.99
CA THR A 482 -4.00 16.44 3.44
C THR A 482 -2.80 16.52 4.39
N ASN A 483 -1.72 17.17 3.97
CA ASN A 483 -0.51 17.28 4.78
C ASN A 483 -0.75 18.14 6.04
N GLU A 484 -0.90 17.50 7.21
CA GLU A 484 -1.17 18.23 8.45
C GLU A 484 0.10 18.87 9.05
N CYS A 485 1.29 18.51 8.58
CA CYS A 485 2.53 19.17 9.00
C CYS A 485 2.64 20.61 8.49
N LEU A 486 1.90 20.99 7.43
CA LEU A 486 1.89 22.36 6.93
C LEU A 486 1.24 23.37 7.90
N HIS A 487 0.33 22.91 8.77
CA HIS A 487 -0.37 23.78 9.70
C HIS A 487 0.09 23.55 11.14
N ASN A 488 0.69 24.59 11.76
CA ASN A 488 1.24 24.54 13.12
C ASN A 488 2.20 23.35 13.35
N ASN A 489 2.95 22.95 12.31
CA ASN A 489 3.82 21.78 12.32
C ASN A 489 3.11 20.49 12.77
N GLY A 490 1.81 20.38 12.50
CA GLY A 490 0.95 19.33 13.02
C GLY A 490 0.74 19.36 14.54
N GLY A 491 1.39 20.24 15.30
CA GLY A 491 1.52 20.12 16.76
C GLY A 491 2.64 19.17 17.19
N CYS A 492 3.59 18.87 16.30
CA CYS A 492 4.83 18.19 16.63
C CYS A 492 5.92 19.18 17.05
N TRP A 493 6.94 18.68 17.73
CA TRP A 493 8.12 19.44 18.11
C TRP A 493 8.83 20.00 16.87
N GLN A 494 9.30 21.23 16.98
CA GLN A 494 10.08 21.90 15.96
C GLN A 494 11.19 22.73 16.62
N ASP A 495 12.38 22.64 16.07
CA ASP A 495 13.46 23.59 16.32
C ASP A 495 13.44 24.68 15.24
N MET A 496 13.05 25.89 15.64
CA MET A 496 12.97 27.05 14.73
C MET A 496 14.35 27.60 14.34
N VAL A 497 15.40 27.35 15.13
CA VAL A 497 16.75 27.86 14.87
C VAL A 497 17.45 26.97 13.85
N ALA A 498 17.35 25.65 14.01
CA ALA A 498 17.94 24.68 13.09
C ALA A 498 17.00 24.27 11.94
N ASN A 499 15.75 24.76 11.93
CA ASN A 499 14.70 24.35 10.99
C ASN A 499 14.50 22.81 10.95
N ILE A 500 14.52 22.17 12.12
CA ILE A 500 14.33 20.73 12.27
C ILE A 500 12.92 20.48 12.77
N THR A 501 12.19 19.57 12.14
CA THR A 501 10.84 19.18 12.56
C THR A 501 10.74 17.70 12.88
N ALA A 502 9.98 17.37 13.91
CA ALA A 502 9.55 16.01 14.22
C ALA A 502 8.26 15.60 13.49
N CYS A 503 7.63 16.51 12.74
CA CYS A 503 6.43 16.18 11.99
C CYS A 503 6.78 15.39 10.73
N LYS A 504 6.41 14.11 10.72
CA LYS A 504 6.46 13.25 9.54
C LYS A 504 5.04 13.10 9.01
N ASP A 505 4.84 13.59 7.79
CA ASP A 505 3.58 13.43 7.06
C ASP A 505 3.42 11.97 6.61
N THR A 506 2.19 11.47 6.62
CA THR A 506 1.83 10.09 6.30
C THR A 506 0.50 10.05 5.53
N PHE A 507 0.20 8.92 4.88
CA PHE A 507 -1.07 8.78 4.18
C PHE A 507 -2.30 8.89 5.12
N ARG A 508 -2.17 8.41 6.36
CA ARG A 508 -3.24 8.42 7.38
C ARG A 508 -3.19 9.65 8.30
N GLY A 509 -2.51 10.70 7.86
CA GLY A 509 -2.34 11.95 8.58
C GLY A 509 -0.88 12.18 8.93
N ARG A 510 -0.54 12.34 10.21
CA ARG A 510 0.84 12.62 10.61
C ARG A 510 1.31 11.83 11.82
N VAL A 511 2.62 11.63 11.90
CA VAL A 511 3.30 11.07 13.08
C VAL A 511 4.34 12.07 13.58
N CYS A 512 4.41 12.25 14.90
CA CYS A 512 5.50 13.01 15.51
C CYS A 512 6.63 12.05 15.88
N GLU A 513 7.70 12.04 15.11
CA GLU A 513 8.88 11.21 15.35
C GLU A 513 10.14 12.08 15.28
N CYS A 514 11.04 11.91 16.24
CA CYS A 514 12.27 12.68 16.25
C CYS A 514 13.16 12.29 15.04
N PRO A 515 13.56 13.27 14.20
CA PRO A 515 14.25 12.97 12.96
C PRO A 515 15.71 12.58 13.20
N ILE A 516 16.34 12.02 12.17
CA ILE A 516 17.79 11.86 12.09
C ILE A 516 18.34 12.99 11.23
N VAL A 517 19.19 13.85 11.79
CA VAL A 517 19.73 15.02 11.10
C VAL A 517 21.24 14.93 11.06
N ASN A 518 21.84 14.99 9.86
CA ASN A 518 23.30 14.87 9.66
C ASN A 518 23.92 13.63 10.35
N GLY A 519 23.19 12.51 10.34
CA GLY A 519 23.60 11.25 10.99
C GLY A 519 23.45 11.21 12.51
N VAL A 520 22.92 12.27 13.13
CA VAL A 520 22.64 12.35 14.57
C VAL A 520 21.19 11.98 14.83
N GLN A 521 20.96 10.98 15.68
CA GLN A 521 19.61 10.57 16.06
C GLN A 521 19.10 11.43 17.21
N LEU A 522 17.99 12.14 16.97
CA LEU A 522 17.28 12.83 18.05
C LEU A 522 16.37 11.81 18.77
N LYS A 523 16.35 11.86 20.09
CA LYS A 523 15.48 11.05 20.96
C LYS A 523 14.55 11.95 21.77
N GLY A 524 13.33 11.48 21.95
CA GLY A 524 12.29 12.20 22.69
C GLY A 524 10.91 11.67 22.33
N ASN A 525 9.88 12.40 22.73
CA ASN A 525 8.49 12.02 22.45
C ASN A 525 7.97 12.55 21.10
N GLY A 526 8.75 13.37 20.37
CA GLY A 526 8.34 13.92 19.07
C GLY A 526 7.31 15.06 19.15
N TYR A 527 6.49 15.11 20.20
CA TYR A 527 5.46 16.14 20.39
C TYR A 527 6.00 17.40 21.06
N THR A 528 6.73 17.24 22.17
CA THR A 528 7.22 18.38 22.98
C THR A 528 8.73 18.39 23.12
N SER A 529 9.41 17.28 22.79
CA SER A 529 10.84 17.14 22.98
C SER A 529 11.47 16.24 21.93
N CYS A 530 12.57 16.73 21.36
CA CYS A 530 13.56 15.93 20.65
C CYS A 530 14.95 16.48 21.00
N SER A 531 15.81 15.61 21.53
CA SER A 531 17.16 15.96 21.99
C SER A 531 18.19 15.12 21.26
N ALA A 532 19.28 15.73 20.81
CA ALA A 532 20.35 15.03 20.11
C ALA A 532 20.99 13.98 21.03
N SER A 533 21.12 12.74 20.55
CA SER A 533 21.64 11.62 21.32
C SER A 533 22.64 10.79 20.51
N GLY A 534 23.57 10.13 21.20
CA GLY A 534 24.59 9.27 20.57
C GLY A 534 25.78 10.03 19.96
N PRO A 535 26.61 9.34 19.17
CA PRO A 535 27.79 9.91 18.53
C PRO A 535 27.43 11.09 17.61
N GLY A 536 28.14 12.21 17.75
CA GLY A 536 27.92 13.42 16.93
C GLY A 536 26.84 14.36 17.47
N ARG A 537 26.24 14.09 18.64
CA ARG A 537 25.24 14.97 19.27
C ARG A 537 25.72 16.40 19.47
N CYS A 538 27.03 16.60 19.66
CA CYS A 538 27.60 17.93 19.86
C CYS A 538 27.52 18.81 18.59
N ARG A 539 27.24 18.24 17.41
CA ARG A 539 27.04 18.99 16.17
C ARG A 539 25.71 19.75 16.12
N ILE A 540 24.72 19.32 16.90
CA ILE A 540 23.39 19.94 16.96
C ILE A 540 23.26 20.65 18.30
N HIS A 541 23.24 21.99 18.30
CA HIS A 541 23.10 22.82 19.50
C HIS A 541 24.06 22.44 20.66
N ASN A 542 25.30 22.03 20.36
CA ASN A 542 26.26 21.55 21.35
C ASN A 542 25.69 20.45 22.27
N GLY A 543 24.79 19.60 21.77
CA GLY A 543 24.16 18.53 22.55
C GLY A 543 23.31 19.02 23.73
N GLY A 544 22.89 20.29 23.73
CA GLY A 544 22.21 20.93 24.86
C GLY A 544 23.13 21.29 26.03
N CYS A 545 24.45 21.19 25.85
CA CYS A 545 25.45 21.52 26.85
C CYS A 545 25.90 22.98 26.74
N TRP A 546 26.46 23.51 27.84
CA TRP A 546 27.01 24.84 27.88
C TRP A 546 28.14 25.00 26.86
N HIS A 547 28.17 26.16 26.18
CA HIS A 547 29.28 26.56 25.34
C HIS A 547 29.43 28.08 25.36
N GLU A 548 30.67 28.56 25.27
CA GLU A 548 30.97 29.99 25.22
C GLU A 548 32.18 30.25 24.31
N LYS A 549 32.16 31.37 23.59
CA LYS A 549 33.28 31.82 22.75
C LYS A 549 33.83 33.13 23.28
N ARG A 550 35.12 33.13 23.66
CA ARG A 550 35.84 34.29 24.18
C ARG A 550 37.22 34.38 23.55
N ASP A 551 37.61 35.57 23.10
CA ASP A 551 38.92 35.85 22.48
C ASP A 551 39.32 34.89 21.35
N GLY A 552 38.34 34.46 20.54
CA GLY A 552 38.54 33.55 19.41
C GLY A 552 38.58 32.06 19.76
N VAL A 553 38.62 31.71 21.04
CA VAL A 553 38.60 30.32 21.53
C VAL A 553 37.17 29.94 21.94
N THR A 554 36.72 28.74 21.57
CA THR A 554 35.40 28.21 21.92
C THR A 554 35.55 27.06 22.90
N PHE A 555 34.92 27.17 24.06
CA PHE A 555 34.84 26.14 25.08
C PHE A 555 33.44 25.52 25.05
N SER A 556 33.36 24.20 25.18
CA SER A 556 32.10 23.46 25.19
C SER A 556 32.15 22.37 26.25
N ALA A 557 31.05 22.20 26.96
CA ALA A 557 30.84 21.12 27.92
C ALA A 557 30.28 19.84 27.26
N CYS A 558 30.15 19.82 25.93
CA CYS A 558 29.64 18.68 25.20
C CYS A 558 30.74 17.66 24.89
N LEU A 559 30.49 16.41 25.26
CA LEU A 559 31.30 15.26 24.86
C LEU A 559 30.45 14.31 24.01
N ASP A 560 31.04 13.80 22.92
CA ASP A 560 30.45 12.77 22.04
C ASP A 560 30.50 11.38 22.72
N SER A 561 29.90 11.28 23.92
CA SER A 561 29.71 10.04 24.67
C SER A 561 28.27 9.54 24.54
N GLU A 562 28.07 8.22 24.61
CA GLU A 562 26.74 7.58 24.59
C GLU A 562 25.85 8.01 25.75
N ASP A 563 26.43 8.35 26.91
CA ASP A 563 25.70 8.69 28.14
C ASP A 563 25.02 10.07 28.10
N GLY A 564 25.29 10.89 27.08
CA GLY A 564 24.65 12.21 26.90
C GLY A 564 24.98 13.24 27.99
N LYS A 565 25.91 12.94 28.91
CA LYS A 565 26.23 13.80 30.05
C LYS A 565 27.08 15.01 29.62
N CYS A 566 26.67 16.21 30.02
CA CYS A 566 27.49 17.42 29.87
C CYS A 566 28.52 17.49 30.99
N THR A 567 29.77 17.78 30.65
CA THR A 567 30.87 17.91 31.62
C THR A 567 31.67 19.15 31.26
N CYS A 568 31.85 20.06 32.21
CA CYS A 568 32.62 21.28 31.95
C CYS A 568 34.03 20.95 31.46
N PRO A 569 34.56 21.73 30.49
CA PRO A 569 35.91 21.53 30.00
C PRO A 569 36.94 21.79 31.11
N PRO A 570 38.18 21.28 30.98
CA PRO A 570 39.24 21.54 31.95
C PRO A 570 39.43 23.04 32.21
N GLY A 571 39.64 23.42 33.48
CA GLY A 571 39.71 24.83 33.90
C GLY A 571 38.36 25.43 34.29
N PHE A 572 37.26 24.69 34.14
CA PHE A 572 35.91 25.14 34.52
C PHE A 572 35.24 24.17 35.50
N THR A 573 34.34 24.69 36.33
CA THR A 573 33.52 23.93 37.29
C THR A 573 32.04 24.29 37.15
N GLY A 574 31.14 23.33 37.35
CA GLY A 574 29.70 23.57 37.25
C GLY A 574 28.88 22.34 36.84
N ASP A 575 27.66 22.59 36.37
CA ASP A 575 26.70 21.55 35.97
C ASP A 575 26.88 21.08 34.52
N GLY A 576 27.67 21.80 33.72
CA GLY A 576 27.91 21.51 32.30
C GLY A 576 26.73 21.82 31.37
N VAL A 577 25.55 22.15 31.89
CA VAL A 577 24.33 22.35 31.11
C VAL A 577 24.04 23.84 30.95
N LYS A 578 24.01 24.58 32.06
CA LYS A 578 23.73 26.02 32.06
C LYS A 578 24.90 26.84 32.58
N ASN A 579 25.77 26.25 33.40
CA ASN A 579 26.84 26.97 34.05
C ASN A 579 28.15 26.17 34.05
N CYS A 580 29.18 26.77 33.46
CA CYS A 580 30.58 26.40 33.67
C CYS A 580 31.33 27.68 34.03
N GLU A 581 31.70 27.79 35.30
CA GLU A 581 32.45 28.93 35.84
C GLU A 581 33.95 28.64 35.76
N ASP A 582 34.71 29.66 35.38
CA ASP A 582 36.17 29.64 35.37
C ASP A 582 36.71 29.36 36.78
N ILE A 583 37.54 28.33 36.90
CA ILE A 583 38.22 28.02 38.15
C ILE A 583 39.37 29.00 38.27
N ASN A 584 39.42 29.79 39.35
CA ASN A 584 40.57 30.65 39.58
C ASN A 584 41.68 29.87 40.28
N GLU A 585 42.54 29.19 39.50
CA GLU A 585 43.58 28.32 40.06
C GLU A 585 44.58 29.09 40.93
N CYS A 586 44.78 30.39 40.66
CA CYS A 586 45.63 31.28 41.47
C CYS A 586 45.04 31.53 42.87
N LYS A 587 43.74 31.79 42.96
CA LYS A 587 43.05 32.07 44.22
C LYS A 587 42.87 30.79 45.05
N GLU A 588 42.58 29.68 44.39
CA GLU A 588 42.45 28.38 45.03
C GLU A 588 43.79 27.74 45.38
N LYS A 589 44.91 28.37 44.98
CA LYS A 589 46.27 27.86 45.12
C LYS A 589 46.41 26.44 44.56
N LYS A 590 45.72 26.11 43.47
CA LYS A 590 45.83 24.80 42.81
C LYS A 590 46.99 24.75 41.82
N ALA A 591 47.52 25.91 41.42
CA ALA A 591 48.63 26.05 40.50
C ALA A 591 49.55 27.24 40.87
N CYS A 592 50.77 27.25 40.34
CA CYS A 592 51.80 28.25 40.59
C CYS A 592 52.15 28.41 42.08
N GLN A 593 52.39 27.32 42.80
CA GLN A 593 52.71 27.31 44.24
C GLN A 593 54.18 27.63 44.55
N CYS A 594 55.05 27.80 43.55
CA CYS A 594 56.45 28.17 43.75
C CYS A 594 56.63 29.58 44.33
N ASN A 595 57.61 29.72 45.22
CA ASN A 595 57.89 30.97 45.96
C ASN A 595 58.25 32.18 45.07
N GLU A 596 58.73 31.95 43.84
CA GLU A 596 59.17 33.00 42.90
C GLU A 596 58.22 33.19 41.70
N CYS A 597 57.03 32.59 41.78
CA CYS A 597 56.06 32.53 40.69
C CYS A 597 54.93 33.54 40.90
N ASN A 598 54.65 34.30 39.84
CA ASN A 598 53.47 35.15 39.73
C ASN A 598 52.41 34.42 38.93
N CYS A 599 51.27 34.16 39.58
CA CYS A 599 50.11 33.55 38.96
C CYS A 599 49.18 34.62 38.41
N ARG A 600 48.81 34.49 37.15
CA ARG A 600 47.77 35.30 36.50
C ARG A 600 46.67 34.37 36.00
N ASN A 601 45.47 34.53 36.56
CA ASN A 601 44.31 33.77 36.11
C ASN A 601 43.90 34.25 34.70
N THR A 602 43.60 33.31 33.82
CA THR A 602 43.06 33.57 32.49
C THR A 602 41.75 32.81 32.33
N TRP A 603 40.95 33.11 31.31
CA TRP A 603 39.67 32.40 31.15
C TRP A 603 39.91 30.99 30.61
N GLY A 604 39.54 29.97 31.38
CA GLY A 604 39.75 28.55 31.13
C GLY A 604 41.18 28.05 31.38
N SER A 605 42.06 28.87 31.95
CA SER A 605 43.46 28.51 32.20
C SER A 605 44.17 29.48 33.14
N TYR A 606 45.45 29.30 33.39
CA TYR A 606 46.28 30.23 34.15
C TYR A 606 47.67 30.39 33.52
N GLU A 607 48.27 31.56 33.72
CA GLU A 607 49.61 31.89 33.29
C GLU A 607 50.52 32.07 34.53
N CYS A 608 51.48 31.16 34.72
CA CYS A 608 52.53 31.34 35.73
C CYS A 608 53.75 31.99 35.08
N THR A 609 54.25 33.07 35.67
CA THR A 609 55.51 33.70 35.26
C THR A 609 56.51 33.66 36.41
N CYS A 610 57.78 33.39 36.11
CA CYS A 610 58.84 33.49 37.11
C CYS A 610 59.39 34.91 37.15
N SER A 611 59.64 35.40 38.35
CA SER A 611 60.38 36.65 38.52
C SER A 611 61.81 36.50 37.95
N SER A 612 62.35 37.57 37.37
CA SER A 612 63.75 37.69 36.91
C SER A 612 64.23 36.80 35.75
N GLY A 613 63.44 36.67 34.68
CA GLY A 613 63.91 36.08 33.40
C GLY A 613 64.18 34.58 33.46
N ARG A 614 63.61 33.89 34.46
CA ARG A 614 63.67 32.43 34.64
C ARG A 614 62.54 31.76 33.85
N LEU A 615 62.75 30.52 33.40
CA LEU A 615 61.73 29.74 32.69
C LEU A 615 60.90 28.94 33.69
N TYR A 616 59.57 29.01 33.58
CA TYR A 616 58.63 28.24 34.39
C TYR A 616 58.40 26.85 33.78
N ILE A 617 58.54 25.79 34.57
CA ILE A 617 58.24 24.41 34.16
C ILE A 617 56.95 23.94 34.84
N ARG A 618 55.90 23.72 34.03
CA ARG A 618 54.55 23.39 34.51
C ARG A 618 54.45 22.06 35.25
N ASP A 619 55.19 21.03 34.84
CA ASP A 619 55.08 19.66 35.40
C ASP A 619 55.68 19.52 36.80
N HIS A 620 56.59 20.44 37.18
CA HIS A 620 57.26 20.43 38.48
C HIS A 620 56.98 21.68 39.32
N ASP A 621 56.21 22.63 38.80
CA ASP A 621 55.90 23.91 39.47
C ASP A 621 57.18 24.61 39.98
N THR A 622 58.20 24.72 39.11
CA THR A 622 59.53 25.27 39.45
C THR A 622 60.04 26.27 38.42
N CYS A 623 60.77 27.29 38.91
CA CYS A 623 61.51 28.25 38.08
C CYS A 623 62.96 27.81 37.92
N ILE A 624 63.44 27.71 36.67
CA ILE A 624 64.85 27.41 36.38
C ILE A 624 65.56 28.67 35.86
N GLY A 625 66.70 28.98 36.45
CA GLY A 625 67.59 30.05 36.00
C GLY A 625 68.22 29.71 34.65
N GLN A 626 68.22 30.68 33.73
CA GLN A 626 68.92 30.55 32.47
C GLN A 626 70.43 30.74 32.68
N SER A 627 71.11 29.73 33.25
CA SER A 627 72.58 29.70 33.26
C SER A 627 73.08 29.11 31.95
N ALA A 628 73.21 29.97 30.94
CA ALA A 628 74.08 29.71 29.80
C ALA A 628 75.53 29.68 30.30
N SER A 629 75.98 28.52 30.76
CA SER A 629 77.39 28.26 31.00
C SER A 629 78.01 27.77 29.70
N GLU A 630 78.80 28.63 29.06
CA GLU A 630 79.69 28.25 27.97
C GLU A 630 80.63 27.13 28.44
N VAL A 631 80.37 25.90 28.01
CA VAL A 631 81.31 24.79 28.18
C VAL A 631 82.35 24.86 27.06
N LYS A 632 83.42 25.62 27.28
CA LYS A 632 84.69 25.39 26.58
C LYS A 632 85.41 24.24 27.28
N TYR A 633 85.89 23.30 26.47
CA TYR A 633 86.62 22.05 26.76
C TYR A 633 85.76 20.78 26.88
N GLY A 634 85.85 19.97 25.81
CA GLY A 634 85.27 18.63 25.75
C GLY A 634 85.06 18.09 24.33
N TRP A 635 85.24 18.90 23.28
CA TRP A 635 84.94 18.48 21.89
C TRP A 635 85.91 17.43 21.31
N GLY A 636 87.09 17.22 21.89
CA GLY A 636 88.05 16.20 21.42
C GLY A 636 87.56 14.76 21.61
N ALA A 637 86.88 14.46 22.72
CA ALA A 637 86.39 13.12 23.01
C ALA A 637 85.11 12.78 22.23
N VAL A 638 84.26 13.78 21.97
CA VAL A 638 82.99 13.61 21.23
C VAL A 638 83.24 13.39 19.73
N TRP A 639 84.22 14.09 19.13
CA TRP A 639 84.58 13.85 17.74
C TRP A 639 85.23 12.49 17.50
N LEU A 640 86.04 11.97 18.44
CA LEU A 640 86.57 10.61 18.37
C LEU A 640 85.46 9.56 18.50
N ALA A 641 84.51 9.75 19.40
CA ALA A 641 83.35 8.86 19.55
C ALA A 641 82.44 8.86 18.30
N LEU A 642 82.22 10.03 17.69
CA LEU A 642 81.41 10.15 16.46
C LEU A 642 82.11 9.55 15.23
N ILE A 643 83.44 9.60 15.14
CA ILE A 643 84.19 8.93 14.07
C ILE A 643 84.15 7.40 14.25
N VAL A 644 84.29 6.89 15.48
CA VAL A 644 84.17 5.45 15.76
C VAL A 644 82.75 4.94 15.52
N LEU A 645 81.71 5.69 15.92
CA LEU A 645 80.32 5.38 15.63
C LEU A 645 79.99 5.49 14.13
N GLY A 646 80.61 6.45 13.42
CA GLY A 646 80.47 6.60 11.97
C GLY A 646 81.09 5.43 11.20
N LEU A 647 82.25 4.91 11.65
CA LEU A 647 82.88 3.73 11.06
C LEU A 647 82.10 2.43 11.36
N ALA A 648 81.55 2.29 12.57
CA ALA A 648 80.67 1.17 12.92
C ALA A 648 79.32 1.22 12.15
N GLY A 649 78.74 2.42 11.99
CA GLY A 649 77.53 2.65 11.21
C GLY A 649 77.72 2.43 9.71
N GLY A 650 78.88 2.82 9.16
CA GLY A 650 79.25 2.56 7.76
C GLY A 650 79.40 1.07 7.45
N GLY A 651 79.99 0.30 8.37
CA GLY A 651 80.05 -1.17 8.27
C GLY A 651 78.68 -1.83 8.34
N GLY A 652 77.80 -1.38 9.24
CA GLY A 652 76.42 -1.86 9.37
C GLY A 652 75.55 -1.56 8.15
N TYR A 653 75.71 -0.38 7.54
CA TYR A 653 74.94 0.03 6.36
C TYR A 653 75.31 -0.77 5.09
N LEU A 654 76.58 -1.17 4.93
CA LEU A 654 77.00 -2.03 3.83
C LEU A 654 76.44 -3.46 3.96
N VAL A 655 76.37 -4.00 5.19
CA VAL A 655 75.73 -5.30 5.48
C VAL A 655 74.21 -5.22 5.29
N TYR A 656 73.56 -4.13 5.74
CA TYR A 656 72.13 -3.87 5.53
C TYR A 656 71.78 -3.78 4.03
N LYS A 657 72.59 -3.07 3.24
CA LYS A 657 72.40 -2.91 1.79
C LYS A 657 72.68 -4.20 1.00
N GLN A 658 73.55 -5.08 1.49
CA GLN A 658 73.74 -6.42 0.91
C GLN A 658 72.65 -7.42 1.31
N ARG A 659 72.00 -7.25 2.47
CA ARG A 659 70.95 -8.17 2.97
C ARG A 659 69.53 -7.83 2.45
N LEU A 660 69.23 -6.57 2.14
CA LEU A 660 67.94 -6.16 1.55
C LEU A 660 67.76 -6.54 0.06
N ARG A 661 68.83 -6.91 -0.65
CA ARG A 661 68.76 -7.35 -2.05
C ARG A 661 68.35 -8.82 -2.22
N SER A 662 68.04 -9.52 -1.13
CA SER A 662 67.76 -10.97 -1.09
C SER A 662 66.34 -11.35 -0.63
N TYR A 663 65.47 -10.41 -0.26
CA TYR A 663 64.09 -10.72 0.14
C TYR A 663 63.10 -9.84 -0.61
N MET A 664 62.86 -10.23 -1.86
CA MET A 664 61.64 -9.90 -2.58
C MET A 664 61.18 -11.21 -3.24
N ASP A 665 60.37 -11.99 -2.53
CA ASP A 665 59.11 -12.52 -3.07
C ASP A 665 58.31 -13.28 -2.01
N SER A 666 56.98 -13.22 -2.17
CA SER A 666 55.93 -13.90 -1.40
C SER A 666 55.58 -13.31 -0.02
N GLU A 667 54.27 -13.19 0.23
CA GLU A 667 53.60 -12.93 1.52
C GLU A 667 53.28 -11.50 2.00
N ILE A 668 53.12 -10.51 1.12
CA ILE A 668 52.21 -9.38 1.43
C ILE A 668 51.32 -9.05 0.22
N ARG A 669 50.38 -9.95 -0.06
CA ARG A 669 49.25 -9.72 -0.99
C ARG A 669 47.91 -10.25 -0.44
N ALA A 670 47.79 -10.48 0.87
CA ALA A 670 46.65 -11.21 1.45
C ALA A 670 45.78 -10.45 2.48
N ILE A 671 46.03 -9.16 2.80
CA ILE A 671 45.22 -8.42 3.80
C ILE A 671 44.74 -7.05 3.27
N MET A 672 44.60 -6.87 1.95
CA MET A 672 43.97 -5.69 1.34
C MET A 672 42.91 -6.06 0.28
N ALA A 673 42.08 -7.06 0.60
CA ALA A 673 40.99 -7.52 -0.27
C ALA A 673 39.62 -7.50 0.43
N GLN A 674 39.37 -6.53 1.34
CA GLN A 674 38.09 -6.43 2.03
C GLN A 674 37.47 -5.03 2.10
N TYR A 675 38.05 -4.03 1.43
CA TYR A 675 37.44 -2.69 1.35
C TYR A 675 37.66 -2.07 -0.04
N MET A 676 37.00 -2.63 -1.07
CA MET A 676 36.43 -1.94 -2.24
C MET A 676 36.20 -2.94 -3.38
N PRO A 677 34.95 -3.21 -3.78
CA PRO A 677 34.62 -3.69 -5.11
C PRO A 677 34.33 -2.46 -5.98
N LEU A 678 35.18 -2.23 -6.98
CA LEU A 678 34.79 -1.54 -8.20
C LEU A 678 34.77 -2.59 -9.30
N ASP A 679 33.72 -2.57 -10.10
CA ASP A 679 33.71 -2.75 -11.55
C ASP A 679 32.23 -2.59 -11.97
N SER A 680 31.86 -1.86 -13.03
CA SER A 680 32.51 -1.66 -14.31
C SER A 680 31.83 -0.50 -15.05
N GLN A 681 32.58 0.30 -15.81
CA GLN A 681 32.16 0.64 -17.18
C GLN A 681 33.34 1.13 -18.03
N ASN A 682 33.32 0.65 -19.26
CA ASN A 682 34.29 0.78 -20.33
C ASN A 682 34.22 2.13 -21.05
N GLU A 683 35.24 2.33 -21.90
CA GLU A 683 35.35 3.24 -23.06
C GLU A 683 35.72 4.70 -22.75
N VAL A 684 36.87 5.14 -23.27
CA VAL A 684 36.99 5.82 -24.58
C VAL A 684 38.47 5.81 -25.01
N ALA A 685 38.71 5.41 -26.25
CA ALA A 685 39.95 5.63 -26.97
C ALA A 685 39.98 7.04 -27.55
N ASN A 686 41.13 7.71 -27.54
CA ASN A 686 41.45 8.73 -28.54
C ASN A 686 42.97 8.89 -28.70
N HIS A 687 43.43 8.52 -29.89
CA HIS A 687 44.65 9.02 -30.52
C HIS A 687 44.51 10.52 -30.78
N VAL A 688 45.53 11.32 -30.47
CA VAL A 688 45.98 12.45 -31.32
C VAL A 688 47.49 12.59 -31.20
N ASP A 689 48.07 12.82 -32.38
CA ASP A 689 49.47 12.93 -32.77
C ASP A 689 50.13 14.27 -32.40
N GLU A 690 51.46 14.25 -32.50
CA GLU A 690 52.38 15.35 -32.86
C GLU A 690 52.51 16.66 -32.04
N ASN A 691 53.78 16.86 -31.64
CA ASN A 691 54.61 18.07 -31.81
C ASN A 691 54.78 19.10 -30.67
N ARG A 692 56.07 19.20 -30.29
CA ARG A 692 56.95 20.40 -30.19
C ARG A 692 57.18 21.06 -28.83
N VAL A 693 58.49 21.04 -28.50
CA VAL A 693 59.33 21.92 -27.66
C VAL A 693 59.26 21.72 -26.15
#